data_AF-A0AAW1CU96-F1
#
_entry.id   AF-A0AAW1CU96-F1
#
_cell.length_a   1.000
_cell.length_b   1.000
_cell.length_c   1.000
_cell.angle_alpha   90.00
_cell.angle_beta   90.00
_cell.angle_gamma   90.00
#
_symmetry.space_group_name_H-M   'P 1'
#
loop_
_entity.id
_entity.type
_entity.pdbx_description
1 polymer ?
#
loop_
_entity_poly.entity_id
_entity_poly.type
_entity_poly.pdbx_seq_one_letter_code
_entity_poly.pdbx_strand_id
1 'polypeptide(L)'
;MAKKGGGGSLQADITNDDEWDTLMERKGLIVIDIYTDWCGPCVGMMSNLKKVKLEIGSEYLHLAMANADHISKLDRFKGRSEPTWMFVGTGYLLKVSYGCDAPNLIKEIIEQLKIETEVLEGKRDRIFYPFDQMTPDEKRKLDEIEGKKAIEQAKERAEVEARRDKVKRRYLGRIARKFFNFSLVIYFPNAIKISEEEGRKTAPAAYKLMGLYDTVGLSIVDQLEVQLKREEIVDIFYNSNYNIPQKLVELMLKEEVIVSLVQMTPPLKLPKPEQLPLKTDSQTSVKSITADILNVVEDNLCQLVYGPTKNPETATPNSVYTTFETVDADGNKLPPCWTPLEYISKCAAAHVIFPAIIAGLNVKEIPVPPPCYIMAFDGERAQEILDAIKQFASEIVHLGYFDSTVAEIAKKLCDTVYELEELPDEIYDTSKIVIAVSREKSDPTLVMTQLGPTYVSPDKKNAEQEVETFFPPSIYEETEIDPWGPPPHLTPLQWFDEEGNEYIEDYMSDPYYPDVIRRARKMVRRFDGTEIEDGVQIPIPPEEVAEIEERERIEYEEMRIRRRKERERRKREALQRAKAEEAGYEEEEVAEEEVVESVKEEEVEGREDEGIPIKEEEYNRFLELEKEILEIAYQKQREEEEARERERLEKKRPEVKKKEEVIKFTEAQYEAFEYDLFRKYEFLDFMDVMPGLIKKDQPPPTTATPQQQQAPPPQRPK
;
A
#
# COMPACT_ATOMS: atom_id res chain seq x y z
N MET A 1 -66.09 -15.84 37.58
CA MET A 1 -64.81 -15.12 37.35
C MET A 1 -64.44 -15.31 35.88
N ALA A 2 -64.48 -14.23 35.09
CA ALA A 2 -64.22 -14.27 33.65
C ALA A 2 -62.71 -14.29 33.39
N LYS A 3 -62.29 -15.26 32.57
CA LYS A 3 -60.91 -15.48 32.12
C LYS A 3 -60.47 -14.28 31.27
N LYS A 4 -59.50 -13.51 31.75
CA LYS A 4 -58.89 -12.39 31.03
C LYS A 4 -58.19 -12.96 29.79
N GLY A 5 -58.68 -12.62 28.59
CA GLY A 5 -58.09 -13.05 27.32
C GLY A 5 -56.66 -12.53 27.20
N GLY A 6 -55.70 -13.44 27.03
CA GLY A 6 -54.32 -13.09 26.70
C GLY A 6 -54.28 -12.56 25.27
N GLY A 7 -53.78 -11.34 25.09
CA GLY A 7 -53.34 -10.87 23.78
C GLY A 7 -52.15 -11.72 23.37
N GLY A 8 -52.35 -12.64 22.43
CA GLY A 8 -51.28 -13.48 21.90
C GLY A 8 -50.22 -12.61 21.21
N SER A 9 -48.94 -12.92 21.45
CA SER A 9 -47.85 -12.30 20.70
C SER A 9 -48.09 -12.54 19.20
N LEU A 10 -48.03 -11.47 18.40
CA LEU A 10 -48.24 -11.56 16.94
C LEU A 10 -47.15 -12.40 16.23
N GLN A 11 -46.10 -12.77 16.96
CA GLN A 11 -44.91 -13.47 16.50
C GLN A 11 -44.50 -14.52 17.55
N ALA A 12 -44.08 -15.70 17.09
CA ALA A 12 -43.50 -16.74 17.94
C ALA A 12 -41.97 -16.58 18.01
N ASP A 13 -41.39 -16.91 19.16
CA ASP A 13 -39.93 -16.96 19.34
C ASP A 13 -39.56 -18.43 19.54
N ILE A 14 -38.62 -18.91 18.73
CA ILE A 14 -38.22 -20.33 18.65
C ILE A 14 -36.73 -20.43 18.99
N THR A 15 -36.43 -21.20 20.03
CA THR A 15 -35.09 -21.27 20.61
C THR A 15 -34.58 -22.69 20.81
N ASN A 16 -35.34 -23.72 20.41
CA ASN A 16 -34.94 -25.12 20.49
C ASN A 16 -35.66 -25.98 19.43
N ASP A 17 -35.17 -27.22 19.25
CA ASP A 17 -35.70 -28.18 18.27
C ASP A 17 -37.15 -28.61 18.55
N ASP A 18 -37.58 -28.71 19.82
CA ASP A 18 -38.97 -29.09 20.16
C ASP A 18 -39.99 -28.00 19.76
N GLU A 19 -39.64 -26.73 19.99
CA GLU A 19 -40.41 -25.57 19.55
C GLU A 19 -40.45 -25.46 18.04
N TRP A 20 -39.35 -25.81 17.37
CA TRP A 20 -39.26 -25.88 15.92
C TRP A 20 -40.25 -26.90 15.35
N ASP A 21 -40.25 -28.12 15.87
CA ASP A 21 -41.17 -29.18 15.43
C ASP A 21 -42.64 -28.76 15.65
N THR A 22 -42.94 -28.14 16.78
CA THR A 22 -44.28 -27.57 17.07
C THR A 22 -44.66 -26.47 16.08
N LEU A 23 -43.72 -25.64 15.65
CA LEU A 23 -43.97 -24.59 14.65
C LEU A 23 -44.31 -25.21 13.29
N MET A 24 -43.64 -26.29 12.89
CA MET A 24 -43.85 -26.97 11.61
C MET A 24 -45.24 -27.59 11.45
N GLU A 25 -45.93 -27.92 12.54
CA GLU A 25 -47.29 -28.46 12.53
C GLU A 25 -48.36 -27.41 12.14
N ARG A 26 -48.02 -26.11 12.16
CA ARG A 26 -48.97 -25.03 11.84
C ARG A 26 -49.32 -25.04 10.34
N LYS A 27 -50.62 -24.96 10.06
CA LYS A 27 -51.14 -24.83 8.69
C LYS A 27 -51.00 -23.40 8.17
N GLY A 28 -50.65 -23.27 6.89
CA GLY A 28 -50.46 -21.98 6.21
C GLY A 28 -48.99 -21.62 5.99
N LEU A 29 -48.75 -20.36 5.66
CA LEU A 29 -47.42 -19.79 5.44
C LEU A 29 -46.82 -19.31 6.77
N ILE A 30 -45.62 -19.76 7.07
CA ILE A 30 -44.81 -19.32 8.20
C ILE A 30 -43.61 -18.55 7.63
N VAL A 31 -43.45 -17.31 8.06
CA VAL A 31 -42.29 -16.47 7.74
C VAL A 31 -41.41 -16.39 8.99
N ILE A 32 -40.18 -16.88 8.88
CA ILE A 32 -39.25 -17.05 9.99
C ILE A 32 -38.07 -16.11 9.79
N ASP A 33 -37.83 -15.22 10.76
CA ASP A 33 -36.59 -14.44 10.89
C ASP A 33 -35.51 -15.33 11.53
N ILE A 34 -34.51 -15.73 10.77
CA ILE A 34 -33.41 -16.57 11.28
C ILE A 34 -32.28 -15.66 11.73
N TYR A 35 -31.90 -15.81 13.00
CA TYR A 35 -30.85 -15.01 13.64
C TYR A 35 -29.84 -15.87 14.39
N THR A 36 -28.75 -15.25 14.83
CA THR A 36 -27.69 -15.85 15.67
C THR A 36 -27.56 -15.06 16.96
N ASP A 37 -27.10 -15.69 18.05
CA ASP A 37 -27.05 -15.12 19.40
C ASP A 37 -26.37 -13.75 19.46
N TRP A 38 -25.26 -13.62 18.74
CA TRP A 38 -24.44 -12.41 18.76
C TRP A 38 -25.07 -11.23 18.01
N CYS A 39 -25.95 -11.49 17.03
CA CYS A 39 -26.57 -10.48 16.18
C CYS A 39 -28.01 -10.16 16.59
N GLY A 40 -28.72 -11.14 17.17
CA GLY A 40 -30.14 -11.04 17.51
C GLY A 40 -31.05 -10.90 16.27
N PRO A 41 -32.39 -10.91 16.46
CA PRO A 41 -33.36 -10.79 15.38
C PRO A 41 -33.42 -9.36 14.79
N CYS A 42 -33.95 -9.24 13.58
CA CYS A 42 -33.97 -7.97 12.85
C CYS A 42 -35.03 -6.99 13.40
N VAL A 43 -34.65 -6.18 14.38
CA VAL A 43 -35.56 -5.22 15.05
C VAL A 43 -36.20 -4.24 14.07
N GLY A 44 -35.45 -3.75 13.09
CA GLY A 44 -35.93 -2.78 12.10
C GLY A 44 -37.04 -3.32 11.19
N MET A 45 -37.09 -4.63 10.95
CA MET A 45 -38.03 -5.27 10.03
C MET A 45 -39.29 -5.78 10.72
N MET A 46 -39.24 -6.01 12.04
CA MET A 46 -40.38 -6.51 12.82
C MET A 46 -41.63 -5.62 12.75
N SER A 47 -41.46 -4.29 12.70
CA SER A 47 -42.57 -3.35 12.62
C SER A 47 -43.36 -3.50 11.30
N ASN A 48 -42.64 -3.66 10.19
CA ASN A 48 -43.21 -3.87 8.86
C ASN A 48 -43.96 -5.20 8.79
N LEU A 49 -43.37 -6.29 9.31
CA LEU A 49 -44.02 -7.62 9.31
C LEU A 49 -45.29 -7.66 10.15
N LYS A 50 -45.27 -7.04 11.34
CA LYS A 50 -46.46 -6.93 12.19
C LYS A 50 -47.57 -6.14 11.49
N LYS A 51 -47.23 -5.03 10.83
CA LYS A 51 -48.16 -4.22 10.04
C LYS A 51 -48.81 -5.05 8.92
N VAL A 52 -48.00 -5.78 8.16
CA VAL A 52 -48.46 -6.62 7.04
C VAL A 52 -49.36 -7.75 7.53
N LYS A 53 -49.02 -8.41 8.65
CA LYS A 53 -49.87 -9.45 9.23
C LYS A 53 -51.26 -8.90 9.63
N LEU A 54 -51.30 -7.70 10.20
CA LEU A 54 -52.55 -7.04 10.57
C LEU A 54 -53.37 -6.59 9.35
N GLU A 55 -52.72 -6.07 8.31
CA GLU A 55 -53.38 -5.64 7.07
C GLU A 55 -53.96 -6.80 6.27
N ILE A 56 -53.23 -7.93 6.19
CA ILE A 56 -53.69 -9.13 5.50
C ILE A 56 -54.80 -9.83 6.30
N GLY A 57 -54.69 -9.88 7.63
CA GLY A 57 -55.72 -10.45 8.51
C GLY A 57 -55.99 -11.94 8.31
N SER A 58 -55.09 -12.68 7.65
CA SER A 58 -55.24 -14.11 7.38
C SER A 58 -54.78 -14.96 8.56
N GLU A 59 -55.60 -15.96 8.93
CA GLU A 59 -55.23 -16.97 9.92
C GLU A 59 -54.12 -17.93 9.44
N TYR A 60 -53.88 -17.97 8.12
CA TYR A 60 -52.85 -18.79 7.49
C TYR A 60 -51.49 -18.08 7.39
N LEU A 61 -51.33 -16.87 7.92
CA LEU A 61 -50.04 -16.16 7.97
C LEU A 61 -49.46 -16.14 9.39
N HIS A 62 -48.38 -16.90 9.59
CA HIS A 62 -47.64 -16.98 10.84
C HIS A 62 -46.30 -16.25 10.72
N LEU A 63 -45.90 -15.57 11.79
CA LEU A 63 -44.58 -14.94 11.90
C LEU A 63 -43.84 -15.59 13.05
N ALA A 64 -42.57 -15.91 12.85
CA ALA A 64 -41.70 -16.45 13.88
C ALA A 64 -40.30 -15.81 13.81
N MET A 65 -39.55 -15.93 14.88
CA MET A 65 -38.10 -15.73 14.91
C MET A 65 -37.49 -17.04 15.38
N ALA A 66 -36.34 -17.41 14.82
CA ALA A 66 -35.67 -18.66 15.14
C ALA A 66 -34.17 -18.43 15.32
N ASN A 67 -33.65 -18.88 16.46
CA ASN A 67 -32.23 -18.83 16.75
C ASN A 67 -31.51 -20.02 16.11
N ALA A 68 -30.69 -19.76 15.09
CA ALA A 68 -29.94 -20.79 14.38
C ALA A 68 -28.88 -21.49 15.25
N ASP A 69 -28.41 -20.86 16.32
CA ASP A 69 -27.38 -21.43 17.19
C ASP A 69 -27.91 -22.59 18.06
N HIS A 70 -29.23 -22.69 18.22
CA HIS A 70 -29.89 -23.67 19.09
C HIS A 70 -30.84 -24.64 18.36
N ILE A 71 -30.93 -24.55 17.03
CA ILE A 71 -31.85 -25.36 16.22
C ILE A 71 -31.03 -26.13 15.17
N SER A 72 -30.99 -27.45 15.29
CA SER A 72 -30.17 -28.35 14.46
C SER A 72 -30.51 -28.23 12.97
N LYS A 73 -31.78 -27.98 12.64
CA LYS A 73 -32.27 -27.81 11.27
C LYS A 73 -31.83 -26.50 10.61
N LEU A 74 -31.31 -25.54 11.40
CA LEU A 74 -30.87 -24.23 10.94
C LEU A 74 -29.35 -24.06 10.97
N ASP A 75 -28.59 -25.13 11.21
CA ASP A 75 -27.13 -25.12 11.34
C ASP A 75 -26.41 -24.40 10.20
N ARG A 76 -26.93 -24.49 8.97
CA ARG A 76 -26.34 -23.84 7.78
C ARG A 76 -26.44 -22.30 7.76
N PHE A 77 -27.23 -21.71 8.65
CA PHE A 77 -27.43 -20.26 8.77
C PHE A 77 -26.62 -19.63 9.91
N LYS A 78 -25.88 -20.44 10.68
CA LYS A 78 -24.99 -19.97 11.75
C LYS A 78 -23.92 -19.01 11.23
N GLY A 79 -23.48 -18.10 12.10
CA GLY A 79 -22.40 -17.14 11.81
C GLY A 79 -22.74 -16.05 10.80
N ARG A 80 -24.02 -15.83 10.48
CA ARG A 80 -24.45 -14.76 9.56
C ARG A 80 -25.01 -13.57 10.35
N SER A 81 -24.64 -12.37 9.90
CA SER A 81 -25.11 -11.08 10.43
C SER A 81 -26.23 -10.46 9.61
N GLU A 82 -26.48 -11.01 8.42
CA GLU A 82 -27.48 -10.49 7.51
C GLU A 82 -28.85 -11.14 7.80
N PRO A 83 -29.94 -10.35 7.87
CA PRO A 83 -31.28 -10.88 8.07
C PRO A 83 -31.61 -11.97 7.05
N THR A 84 -32.08 -13.10 7.52
CA THR A 84 -32.40 -14.27 6.70
C THR A 84 -33.84 -14.67 6.91
N TRP A 85 -34.64 -14.61 5.85
CA TRP A 85 -36.08 -14.85 5.89
C TRP A 85 -36.38 -16.21 5.27
N MET A 86 -36.92 -17.12 6.07
CA MET A 86 -37.33 -18.44 5.60
C MET A 86 -38.85 -18.53 5.48
N PHE A 87 -39.32 -19.03 4.34
CA PHE A 87 -40.73 -19.24 4.03
C PHE A 87 -41.04 -20.73 4.09
N VAL A 88 -41.96 -21.12 4.98
CA VAL A 88 -42.39 -22.50 5.18
C VAL A 88 -43.89 -22.61 4.97
N GLY A 89 -44.33 -23.52 4.10
CA GLY A 89 -45.74 -23.81 3.85
C GLY A 89 -46.13 -25.15 4.47
N THR A 90 -46.94 -25.14 5.53
CA THR A 90 -47.42 -26.34 6.23
C THR A 90 -46.32 -27.39 6.47
N GLY A 91 -45.20 -26.96 7.06
CA GLY A 91 -44.05 -27.81 7.39
C GLY A 91 -43.03 -28.05 6.27
N TYR A 92 -43.23 -27.48 5.07
CA TYR A 92 -42.31 -27.64 3.95
C TYR A 92 -41.58 -26.32 3.61
N LEU A 93 -40.25 -26.36 3.49
CA LEU A 93 -39.45 -25.21 3.07
C LEU A 93 -39.78 -24.83 1.61
N LEU A 94 -40.19 -23.59 1.41
CA LEU A 94 -40.55 -23.05 0.10
C LEU A 94 -39.43 -22.21 -0.50
N LYS A 95 -38.90 -21.27 0.30
CA LYS A 95 -37.96 -20.25 -0.14
C LYS A 95 -37.16 -19.70 1.03
N VAL A 96 -35.96 -19.22 0.74
CA VAL A 96 -35.17 -18.39 1.64
C VAL A 96 -34.79 -17.11 0.92
N SER A 97 -34.99 -15.96 1.55
CA SER A 97 -34.52 -14.66 1.07
C SER A 97 -33.62 -13.98 2.10
N TYR A 98 -32.87 -12.99 1.66
CA TYR A 98 -31.85 -12.35 2.49
C TYR A 98 -31.91 -10.83 2.38
N GLY A 99 -31.47 -10.16 3.45
CA GLY A 99 -31.32 -8.72 3.51
C GLY A 99 -32.52 -8.02 4.16
N CYS A 100 -32.51 -6.69 4.14
CA CYS A 100 -33.47 -5.84 4.84
C CYS A 100 -34.39 -5.03 3.89
N ASP A 101 -34.60 -5.51 2.66
CA ASP A 101 -35.48 -4.85 1.69
C ASP A 101 -36.97 -5.11 2.03
N ALA A 102 -37.56 -4.21 2.83
CA ALA A 102 -38.94 -4.35 3.27
C ALA A 102 -39.97 -4.40 2.11
N PRO A 103 -39.94 -3.51 1.11
CA PRO A 103 -40.86 -3.59 -0.02
C PRO A 103 -40.82 -4.93 -0.76
N ASN A 104 -39.64 -5.48 -1.02
CA ASN A 104 -39.52 -6.76 -1.71
C ASN A 104 -39.93 -7.92 -0.82
N LEU A 105 -39.54 -7.93 0.46
CA LEU A 105 -39.97 -8.96 1.41
C LEU A 105 -41.49 -9.02 1.54
N ILE A 106 -42.17 -7.86 1.62
CA ILE A 106 -43.64 -7.81 1.71
C ILE A 106 -44.30 -8.39 0.45
N LYS A 107 -43.79 -8.05 -0.73
CA LYS A 107 -44.27 -8.63 -1.99
C LYS A 107 -44.12 -10.15 -1.99
N GLU A 108 -42.97 -10.66 -1.55
CA GLU A 108 -42.72 -12.09 -1.44
C GLU A 108 -43.69 -12.78 -0.46
N ILE A 109 -43.96 -12.18 0.70
CA ILE A 109 -44.93 -12.71 1.67
C ILE A 109 -46.33 -12.80 1.05
N ILE A 110 -46.78 -11.75 0.36
CA ILE A 110 -48.11 -11.73 -0.26
C ILE A 110 -48.20 -12.78 -1.37
N GLU A 111 -47.15 -12.91 -2.18
CA GLU A 111 -47.09 -13.90 -3.26
C GLU A 111 -47.10 -15.33 -2.71
N GLN A 112 -46.21 -15.65 -1.78
CA GLN A 112 -46.13 -16.98 -1.17
C GLN A 112 -47.41 -17.34 -0.41
N LEU A 113 -48.07 -16.38 0.22
CA LEU A 113 -49.33 -16.63 0.94
C LEU A 113 -50.46 -16.98 -0.04
N LYS A 114 -50.53 -16.30 -1.19
CA LYS A 114 -51.49 -16.64 -2.25
C LYS A 114 -51.25 -18.04 -2.78
N ILE A 115 -49.99 -18.38 -3.07
CA ILE A 115 -49.59 -19.71 -3.55
C ILE A 115 -49.99 -20.78 -2.53
N GLU A 116 -49.65 -20.60 -1.25
CA GLU A 116 -49.97 -21.57 -0.21
C GLU A 116 -51.49 -21.70 0.00
N THR A 117 -52.26 -20.62 -0.14
CA THR A 117 -53.73 -20.68 -0.08
C THR A 117 -54.29 -21.50 -1.24
N GLU A 118 -53.81 -21.30 -2.48
CA GLU A 118 -54.22 -22.08 -3.65
C GLU A 118 -53.86 -23.57 -3.51
N VAL A 119 -52.71 -23.87 -2.90
CA VAL A 119 -52.28 -25.24 -2.58
C VAL A 119 -53.23 -25.88 -1.56
N LEU A 120 -53.59 -25.16 -0.49
CA LEU A 120 -54.54 -25.63 0.52
C LEU A 120 -55.94 -25.88 -0.06
N GLU A 121 -56.35 -25.09 -1.05
CA GLU A 121 -57.60 -25.27 -1.81
C GLU A 121 -57.53 -26.39 -2.88
N GLY A 122 -56.36 -26.99 -3.09
CA GLY A 122 -56.14 -28.06 -4.07
C GLY A 122 -56.08 -27.60 -5.53
N LYS A 123 -55.86 -26.30 -5.78
CA LYS A 123 -55.79 -25.70 -7.13
C LYS A 123 -54.39 -25.78 -7.75
N ARG A 124 -53.37 -26.02 -6.93
CA ARG A 124 -51.96 -25.97 -7.32
C ARG A 124 -51.12 -26.98 -6.53
N ASP A 125 -50.09 -27.54 -7.15
CA ASP A 125 -49.11 -28.39 -6.47
C ASP A 125 -48.04 -27.56 -5.75
N ARG A 126 -47.61 -28.01 -4.56
CA ARG A 126 -46.58 -27.34 -3.76
C ARG A 126 -45.18 -27.61 -4.32
N ILE A 127 -44.42 -26.56 -4.59
CA ILE A 127 -42.97 -26.64 -4.83
C ILE A 127 -42.28 -26.48 -3.47
N PHE A 128 -41.48 -27.46 -3.07
CA PHE A 128 -40.78 -27.44 -1.80
C PHE A 128 -39.38 -28.04 -1.92
N TYR A 129 -38.55 -27.73 -0.93
CA TYR A 129 -37.18 -28.21 -0.79
C TYR A 129 -37.01 -28.88 0.57
N PRO A 130 -36.16 -29.92 0.69
CA PRO A 130 -35.74 -30.42 2.00
C PRO A 130 -34.98 -29.35 2.78
N PHE A 131 -35.14 -29.29 4.10
CA PHE A 131 -34.36 -28.40 4.99
C PHE A 131 -32.85 -28.65 4.95
N ASP A 132 -32.43 -29.82 4.45
CA ASP A 132 -31.01 -30.15 4.28
C ASP A 132 -30.46 -29.69 2.90
N GLN A 133 -31.30 -29.20 1.99
CA GLN A 133 -30.90 -28.73 0.66
C GLN A 133 -31.04 -27.21 0.50
N MET A 134 -30.09 -26.59 -0.20
CA MET A 134 -30.14 -25.16 -0.49
C MET A 134 -31.17 -24.84 -1.57
N THR A 135 -31.97 -23.79 -1.33
CA THR A 135 -32.91 -23.26 -2.31
C THR A 135 -32.18 -22.53 -3.45
N PRO A 136 -32.82 -22.30 -4.62
CA PRO A 136 -32.21 -21.58 -5.74
C PRO A 136 -31.72 -20.17 -5.38
N ASP A 137 -32.46 -19.45 -4.52
CA ASP A 137 -32.09 -18.11 -4.05
C ASP A 137 -30.82 -18.14 -3.17
N GLU A 138 -30.68 -19.19 -2.34
CA GLU A 138 -29.45 -19.41 -1.55
C GLU A 138 -28.24 -19.68 -2.45
N LYS A 139 -28.41 -20.49 -3.49
CA LYS A 139 -27.33 -20.80 -4.45
C LYS A 139 -26.87 -19.55 -5.20
N ARG A 140 -27.80 -18.76 -5.76
CA ARG A 140 -27.47 -17.51 -6.47
C ARG A 140 -26.66 -16.57 -5.58
N LYS A 141 -27.07 -16.42 -4.33
CA LYS A 141 -26.36 -15.57 -3.38
C LYS A 141 -24.97 -16.11 -3.02
N LEU A 142 -24.83 -17.43 -2.87
CA LEU A 142 -23.52 -18.03 -2.64
C LEU A 142 -22.59 -17.80 -3.84
N ASP A 143 -23.08 -17.99 -5.06
CA ASP A 143 -22.32 -17.73 -6.29
C ASP A 143 -21.90 -16.26 -6.40
N GLU A 144 -22.77 -15.32 -6.02
CA GLU A 144 -22.43 -13.88 -5.96
C GLU A 144 -21.35 -13.58 -4.92
N ILE A 145 -21.41 -14.22 -3.74
CA ILE A 145 -20.41 -14.06 -2.68
C ILE A 145 -19.07 -14.68 -3.11
N GLU A 146 -19.09 -15.87 -3.70
CA GLU A 146 -17.92 -16.55 -4.24
C GLU A 146 -17.29 -15.77 -5.40
N GLY A 147 -18.11 -15.22 -6.30
CA GLY A 147 -17.66 -14.33 -7.37
C GLY A 147 -16.98 -13.07 -6.84
N LYS A 148 -17.57 -12.41 -5.84
CA LYS A 148 -16.95 -11.24 -5.17
C LYS A 148 -15.63 -11.60 -4.49
N LYS A 149 -15.59 -12.72 -3.76
CA LYS A 149 -14.38 -13.23 -3.10
C LYS A 149 -13.30 -13.58 -4.13
N ALA A 150 -13.65 -14.20 -5.25
CA ALA A 150 -12.72 -14.54 -6.31
C ALA A 150 -12.11 -13.29 -6.98
N ILE A 151 -12.93 -12.26 -7.23
CA ILE A 151 -12.46 -10.96 -7.75
C ILE A 151 -11.53 -10.28 -6.74
N GLU A 152 -11.88 -10.28 -5.46
CA GLU A 152 -11.05 -9.70 -4.39
C GLU A 152 -9.71 -10.43 -4.25
N GLN A 153 -9.72 -11.77 -4.24
CA GLN A 153 -8.51 -12.59 -4.20
C GLN A 153 -7.64 -12.41 -5.46
N ALA A 154 -8.25 -12.30 -6.65
CA ALA A 154 -7.52 -12.03 -7.87
C ALA A 154 -6.83 -10.66 -7.85
N LYS A 155 -7.52 -9.64 -7.31
CA LYS A 155 -6.97 -8.30 -7.11
C LYS A 155 -5.81 -8.30 -6.11
N GLU A 156 -5.95 -9.01 -4.99
CA GLU A 156 -4.88 -9.13 -3.98
C GLU A 156 -3.65 -9.85 -4.54
N ARG A 157 -3.83 -10.96 -5.27
CA ARG A 157 -2.74 -11.67 -5.93
C ARG A 157 -2.00 -10.78 -6.94
N ALA A 158 -2.74 -10.04 -7.75
CA ALA A 158 -2.17 -9.10 -8.72
C ALA A 158 -1.38 -7.96 -8.03
N GLU A 159 -1.85 -7.47 -6.88
CA GLU A 159 -1.15 -6.45 -6.08
C GLU A 159 0.17 -6.98 -5.51
N VAL A 160 0.16 -8.19 -4.94
CA VAL A 160 1.37 -8.86 -4.41
C VAL A 160 2.37 -9.12 -5.53
N GLU A 161 1.92 -9.57 -6.70
CA GLU A 161 2.76 -9.80 -7.87
C GLU A 161 3.39 -8.49 -8.36
N ALA A 162 2.63 -7.40 -8.45
CA ALA A 162 3.14 -6.09 -8.82
C ALA A 162 4.19 -5.57 -7.83
N ARG A 163 4.01 -5.81 -6.52
CA ARG A 163 5.00 -5.43 -5.49
C ARG A 163 6.28 -6.24 -5.64
N ARG A 164 6.16 -7.55 -5.86
CA ARG A 164 7.30 -8.45 -6.12
C ARG A 164 8.05 -8.03 -7.39
N ASP A 165 7.33 -7.67 -8.46
CA ASP A 165 7.88 -7.18 -9.71
C ASP A 165 8.73 -5.92 -9.49
N LYS A 166 8.21 -4.95 -8.72
CA LYS A 166 8.91 -3.70 -8.40
C LYS A 166 10.21 -3.93 -7.64
N VAL A 167 10.17 -4.80 -6.62
CA VAL A 167 11.35 -5.16 -5.82
C VAL A 167 12.39 -5.88 -6.66
N LYS A 168 11.94 -6.85 -7.49
CA LYS A 168 12.80 -7.56 -8.44
C LYS A 168 13.50 -6.59 -9.39
N ARG A 169 12.80 -5.61 -9.97
CA ARG A 169 13.42 -4.57 -10.82
C ARG A 169 14.48 -3.75 -10.09
N ARG A 170 14.23 -3.36 -8.83
CA ARG A 170 15.21 -2.62 -8.02
C ARG A 170 16.46 -3.44 -7.77
N TYR A 171 16.28 -4.70 -7.38
CA TYR A 171 17.38 -5.64 -7.14
C TYR A 171 18.22 -5.85 -8.41
N LEU A 172 17.58 -6.14 -9.54
CA LEU A 172 18.26 -6.27 -10.83
C LEU A 172 18.98 -4.97 -11.26
N GLY A 173 18.40 -3.81 -10.95
CA GLY A 173 19.04 -2.51 -11.19
C GLY A 173 20.29 -2.27 -10.33
N ARG A 174 20.37 -2.84 -9.12
CA ARG A 174 21.60 -2.81 -8.30
C ARG A 174 22.66 -3.74 -8.88
N ILE A 175 22.28 -4.95 -9.30
CA ILE A 175 23.18 -5.88 -9.99
C ILE A 175 23.76 -5.24 -11.24
N ALA A 176 22.93 -4.60 -12.08
CA ALA A 176 23.35 -4.00 -13.34
C ALA A 176 24.51 -3.01 -13.21
N ARG A 177 24.60 -2.29 -12.08
CA ARG A 177 25.70 -1.34 -11.82
C ARG A 177 27.03 -2.00 -11.52
N LYS A 178 27.03 -3.18 -10.89
CA LYS A 178 28.24 -3.97 -10.65
C LYS A 178 28.57 -4.90 -11.83
N PHE A 179 27.56 -5.28 -12.60
CA PHE A 179 27.61 -6.19 -13.76
C PHE A 179 27.52 -5.46 -15.11
N PHE A 180 27.93 -4.19 -15.19
CA PHE A 180 27.70 -3.35 -16.38
C PHE A 180 28.55 -3.75 -17.60
N ASN A 181 29.74 -4.32 -17.37
CA ASN A 181 30.68 -4.73 -18.43
C ASN A 181 30.36 -6.09 -19.06
N PHE A 182 29.37 -6.80 -18.54
CA PHE A 182 29.03 -8.15 -18.96
C PHE A 182 27.63 -8.17 -19.59
N SER A 183 27.45 -9.09 -20.53
CA SER A 183 26.16 -9.41 -21.14
C SER A 183 26.20 -10.85 -21.64
N LEU A 184 25.10 -11.35 -22.18
CA LEU A 184 24.99 -12.77 -22.55
C LEU A 184 24.24 -12.98 -23.86
N VAL A 185 24.57 -14.08 -24.52
CA VAL A 185 23.84 -14.55 -25.71
C VAL A 185 23.42 -16.00 -25.48
N ILE A 186 22.11 -16.26 -25.61
CA ILE A 186 21.52 -17.59 -25.50
C ILE A 186 21.31 -18.14 -26.89
N TYR A 187 21.86 -19.32 -27.17
CA TYR A 187 21.65 -20.06 -28.42
C TYR A 187 20.63 -21.17 -28.17
N PHE A 188 19.58 -21.17 -28.98
CA PHE A 188 18.47 -22.09 -28.82
C PHE A 188 18.75 -23.47 -29.42
N PRO A 189 18.11 -24.55 -28.93
CA PRO A 189 18.46 -25.92 -29.33
C PRO A 189 18.27 -26.19 -30.82
N ASN A 190 17.28 -25.56 -31.46
CA ASN A 190 17.02 -25.66 -32.90
C ASN A 190 18.20 -25.20 -33.79
N ALA A 191 19.08 -24.34 -33.28
CA ALA A 191 20.23 -23.84 -34.01
C ALA A 191 21.56 -24.50 -33.59
N ILE A 192 21.53 -25.42 -32.63
CA ILE A 192 22.71 -26.15 -32.16
C ILE A 192 22.97 -27.34 -33.09
N LYS A 193 24.22 -27.49 -33.54
CA LYS A 193 24.67 -28.66 -34.32
C LYS A 193 25.73 -29.41 -33.53
N ILE A 194 25.64 -30.73 -33.51
CA ILE A 194 26.66 -31.59 -32.92
C ILE A 194 27.77 -31.74 -33.96
N SER A 195 29.00 -31.34 -33.62
CA SER A 195 30.15 -31.55 -34.51
C SER A 195 30.52 -33.03 -34.56
N GLU A 196 30.67 -33.58 -35.77
CA GLU A 196 30.97 -35.00 -36.01
C GLU A 196 32.40 -35.41 -35.56
N GLU A 197 33.32 -34.45 -35.38
CA GLU A 197 34.74 -34.73 -35.11
C GLU A 197 35.11 -34.83 -33.62
N GLU A 198 34.36 -34.20 -32.70
CA GLU A 198 34.67 -34.18 -31.25
C GLU A 198 33.46 -34.43 -30.34
N GLY A 199 32.23 -34.56 -30.87
CA GLY A 199 31.01 -34.67 -30.06
C GLY A 199 30.61 -33.39 -29.31
N ARG A 200 31.34 -32.27 -29.51
CA ARG A 200 31.00 -30.96 -28.95
C ARG A 200 29.79 -30.36 -29.66
N LYS A 201 28.82 -29.88 -28.86
CA LYS A 201 27.66 -29.11 -29.34
C LYS A 201 28.12 -27.69 -29.68
N THR A 202 27.89 -27.25 -30.91
CA THR A 202 28.29 -25.90 -31.34
C THR A 202 27.20 -25.26 -32.19
N ALA A 203 26.93 -23.97 -31.94
CA ALA A 203 25.97 -23.21 -32.73
C ALA A 203 26.70 -22.46 -33.87
N PRO A 204 26.31 -22.61 -35.15
CA PRO A 204 26.91 -21.84 -36.26
C PRO A 204 26.79 -20.32 -36.07
N ALA A 205 25.72 -19.87 -35.39
CA ALA A 205 25.53 -18.48 -35.02
C ALA A 205 26.59 -17.99 -34.01
N ALA A 206 27.04 -18.85 -33.09
CA ALA A 206 28.09 -18.50 -32.13
C ALA A 206 29.44 -18.25 -32.81
N TYR A 207 29.83 -19.08 -33.79
CA TYR A 207 31.06 -18.86 -34.56
C TYR A 207 31.04 -17.57 -35.38
N LYS A 208 29.90 -17.25 -36.00
CA LYS A 208 29.75 -15.99 -36.75
C LYS A 208 29.85 -14.78 -35.82
N LEU A 209 29.28 -14.85 -34.62
CA LEU A 209 29.36 -13.78 -33.62
C LEU A 209 30.77 -13.65 -33.04
N MET A 210 31.47 -14.76 -32.79
CA MET A 210 32.85 -14.77 -32.30
C MET A 210 33.78 -13.94 -33.21
N GLY A 211 33.65 -14.09 -34.54
CA GLY A 211 34.44 -13.29 -35.50
C GLY A 211 34.03 -11.82 -35.60
N LEU A 212 32.86 -11.44 -35.07
CA LEU A 212 32.37 -10.07 -35.06
C LEU A 212 32.64 -9.35 -33.74
N TYR A 213 32.86 -10.07 -32.63
CA TYR A 213 33.11 -9.47 -31.32
C TYR A 213 34.35 -8.57 -31.29
N ASP A 214 35.40 -8.93 -32.02
CA ASP A 214 36.61 -8.11 -32.16
C ASP A 214 36.32 -6.72 -32.76
N THR A 215 35.29 -6.60 -33.60
CA THR A 215 34.92 -5.32 -34.24
C THR A 215 34.28 -4.33 -33.28
N VAL A 216 33.72 -4.82 -32.16
CA VAL A 216 33.00 -4.02 -31.16
C VAL A 216 33.69 -4.07 -29.78
N GLY A 217 34.88 -4.70 -29.70
CA GLY A 217 35.66 -4.79 -28.47
C GLY A 217 35.05 -5.73 -27.42
N LEU A 218 34.34 -6.78 -27.85
CA LEU A 218 33.75 -7.79 -26.98
C LEU A 218 34.61 -9.06 -26.95
N SER A 219 34.60 -9.79 -25.84
CA SER A 219 35.27 -11.10 -25.71
C SER A 219 34.40 -12.07 -24.93
N ILE A 220 34.52 -13.37 -25.24
CA ILE A 220 33.80 -14.43 -24.52
C ILE A 220 34.59 -14.78 -23.27
N VAL A 221 33.93 -14.71 -22.11
CA VAL A 221 34.52 -15.05 -20.81
C VAL A 221 34.24 -16.49 -20.44
N ASP A 222 33.00 -16.93 -20.66
CA ASP A 222 32.55 -18.27 -20.29
C ASP A 222 31.45 -18.75 -21.26
N GLN A 223 31.30 -20.06 -21.39
CA GLN A 223 30.26 -20.67 -22.22
C GLN A 223 29.75 -21.94 -21.55
N LEU A 224 28.45 -22.00 -21.29
CA LEU A 224 27.80 -23.07 -20.55
C LEU A 224 26.73 -23.78 -21.38
N GLU A 225 26.62 -25.09 -21.20
CA GLU A 225 25.47 -25.90 -21.63
C GLU A 225 24.51 -26.03 -20.44
N VAL A 226 23.28 -25.53 -20.59
CA VAL A 226 22.32 -25.43 -19.48
C VAL A 226 20.98 -26.06 -19.86
N GLN A 227 20.50 -26.99 -19.03
CA GLN A 227 19.13 -27.51 -19.14
C GLN A 227 18.18 -26.61 -18.35
N LEU A 228 17.22 -25.97 -19.04
CA LEU A 228 16.30 -25.02 -18.42
C LEU A 228 15.00 -25.68 -17.95
N LYS A 229 14.49 -25.22 -16.80
CA LYS A 229 13.14 -25.54 -16.32
C LYS A 229 12.12 -24.48 -16.78
N ARG A 230 10.83 -24.82 -16.67
CA ARG A 230 9.74 -23.93 -17.07
C ARG A 230 9.75 -22.59 -16.34
N GLU A 231 10.03 -22.62 -15.03
CA GLU A 231 10.10 -21.41 -14.19
C GLU A 231 11.30 -20.53 -14.57
N GLU A 232 12.46 -21.15 -14.79
CA GLU A 232 13.71 -20.48 -15.19
C GLU A 232 13.58 -19.78 -16.55
N ILE A 233 12.81 -20.35 -17.50
CA ILE A 233 12.55 -19.70 -18.80
C ILE A 233 11.77 -18.39 -18.59
N VAL A 234 10.75 -18.36 -17.73
CA VAL A 234 9.99 -17.12 -17.46
C VAL A 234 10.90 -16.06 -16.84
N ASP A 235 11.81 -16.47 -15.96
CA ASP A 235 12.74 -15.56 -15.30
C ASP A 235 13.86 -15.04 -16.21
N ILE A 236 14.39 -15.86 -17.12
CA ILE A 236 15.43 -15.46 -18.09
C ILE A 236 14.91 -14.37 -19.04
N PHE A 237 13.68 -14.52 -19.51
CA PHE A 237 13.05 -13.58 -20.45
C PHE A 237 12.28 -12.47 -19.73
N TYR A 238 12.51 -12.28 -18.44
CA TYR A 238 11.91 -11.22 -17.66
C TYR A 238 12.25 -9.83 -18.24
N ASN A 239 11.23 -8.97 -18.38
CA ASN A 239 11.35 -7.62 -18.95
C ASN A 239 12.03 -7.60 -20.34
N SER A 240 11.91 -8.66 -21.13
CA SER A 240 12.52 -8.75 -22.47
C SER A 240 11.59 -8.30 -23.61
N ASN A 241 10.29 -8.14 -23.33
CA ASN A 241 9.21 -7.94 -24.32
C ASN A 241 9.22 -8.96 -25.48
N TYR A 242 9.91 -10.09 -25.31
CA TYR A 242 10.07 -11.10 -26.34
C TYR A 242 9.01 -12.19 -26.19
N ASN A 243 8.16 -12.35 -27.19
CA ASN A 243 7.17 -13.42 -27.22
C ASN A 243 7.78 -14.71 -27.75
N ILE A 244 8.08 -15.65 -26.86
CA ILE A 244 8.74 -16.90 -27.19
C ILE A 244 7.72 -17.85 -27.85
N PRO A 245 8.00 -18.39 -29.05
CA PRO A 245 7.15 -19.40 -29.66
C PRO A 245 6.99 -20.62 -28.74
N GLN A 246 5.75 -21.09 -28.53
CA GLN A 246 5.46 -22.18 -27.58
C GLN A 246 6.23 -23.47 -27.89
N LYS A 247 6.46 -23.75 -29.17
CA LYS A 247 7.26 -24.88 -29.65
C LYS A 247 8.74 -24.78 -29.27
N LEU A 248 9.28 -23.55 -29.21
CA LEU A 248 10.65 -23.30 -28.74
C LEU A 248 10.76 -23.53 -27.23
N VAL A 249 9.74 -23.14 -26.45
CA VAL A 249 9.68 -23.44 -25.01
C VAL A 249 9.70 -24.95 -24.77
N GLU A 250 8.96 -25.72 -25.57
CA GLU A 250 8.99 -27.19 -25.49
C GLU A 250 10.35 -27.79 -25.84
N LEU A 251 11.07 -27.21 -26.81
CA LEU A 251 12.42 -27.64 -27.18
C LEU A 251 13.44 -27.32 -26.07
N MET A 252 13.39 -26.11 -25.49
CA MET A 252 14.27 -25.73 -24.37
C MET A 252 14.05 -26.56 -23.10
N LEU A 253 12.86 -27.16 -22.93
CA LEU A 253 12.58 -28.08 -21.84
C LEU A 253 13.11 -29.50 -22.08
N LYS A 254 13.34 -29.88 -23.35
CA LYS A 254 13.79 -31.21 -23.75
C LYS A 254 15.30 -31.29 -23.97
N GLU A 255 15.90 -30.21 -24.45
CA GLU A 255 17.31 -30.14 -24.84
C GLU A 255 18.01 -28.96 -24.17
N GLU A 256 19.34 -29.05 -24.05
CA GLU A 256 20.17 -28.03 -23.42
C GLU A 256 20.38 -26.82 -24.34
N VAL A 257 20.35 -25.63 -23.76
CA VAL A 257 20.74 -24.38 -24.45
C VAL A 257 22.22 -24.12 -24.24
N ILE A 258 22.85 -23.44 -25.20
CA ILE A 258 24.22 -22.93 -25.03
C ILE A 258 24.14 -21.46 -24.69
N VAL A 259 24.82 -21.02 -23.64
CA VAL A 259 24.87 -19.61 -23.24
C VAL A 259 26.31 -19.13 -23.23
N SER A 260 26.59 -18.05 -23.96
CA SER A 260 27.89 -17.37 -23.94
C SER A 260 27.82 -16.12 -23.09
N LEU A 261 28.69 -16.03 -22.08
CA LEU A 261 28.94 -14.81 -21.32
C LEU A 261 29.98 -13.96 -22.06
N VAL A 262 29.61 -12.73 -22.37
CA VAL A 262 30.41 -11.78 -23.14
C VAL A 262 30.78 -10.60 -22.26
N GLN A 263 32.04 -10.18 -22.32
CA GLN A 263 32.57 -9.03 -21.60
C GLN A 263 33.11 -7.98 -22.58
N MET A 264 32.87 -6.72 -22.26
CA MET A 264 33.48 -5.60 -22.97
C MET A 264 34.94 -5.41 -22.54
N THR A 265 35.84 -5.36 -23.51
CA THR A 265 37.29 -5.19 -23.32
C THR A 265 37.65 -3.69 -23.49
N PRO A 266 38.30 -3.04 -22.51
CA PRO A 266 38.73 -1.64 -22.64
C PRO A 266 39.70 -1.42 -23.83
N PRO A 267 39.78 -0.20 -24.44
CA PRO A 267 39.72 1.07 -23.74
C PRO A 267 38.53 1.93 -24.15
N LEU A 268 37.67 2.28 -23.20
CA LEU A 268 36.80 3.45 -23.36
C LEU A 268 37.03 4.41 -22.21
N LYS A 269 37.36 5.66 -22.59
CA LYS A 269 37.32 6.82 -21.71
C LYS A 269 35.88 6.99 -21.24
N LEU A 270 35.51 6.36 -20.13
CA LEU A 270 34.33 6.79 -19.40
C LEU A 270 34.58 8.25 -18.96
N PRO A 271 33.66 9.19 -19.20
CA PRO A 271 33.72 10.46 -18.50
C PRO A 271 33.65 10.13 -17.01
N LYS A 272 34.62 10.64 -16.24
CA LYS A 272 34.53 10.58 -14.77
C LYS A 272 33.19 11.19 -14.36
N PRO A 273 32.49 10.66 -13.35
CA PRO A 273 31.19 11.17 -12.89
C PRO A 273 31.20 12.68 -12.55
N GLU A 274 32.38 13.26 -12.33
CA GLU A 274 32.62 14.68 -12.05
C GLU A 274 32.62 15.59 -13.30
N GLN A 275 32.57 15.05 -14.53
CA GLN A 275 32.66 15.82 -15.79
C GLN A 275 31.39 15.78 -16.66
N LEU A 276 30.23 15.48 -16.07
CA LEU A 276 28.95 15.64 -16.75
C LEU A 276 28.61 17.15 -16.89
N PRO A 277 28.24 17.64 -18.09
CA PRO A 277 27.77 19.01 -18.23
C PRO A 277 26.44 19.15 -17.46
N LEU A 278 26.38 20.05 -16.47
CA LEU A 278 25.11 20.65 -16.08
C LEU A 278 24.56 21.43 -17.29
N LYS A 279 23.81 20.75 -18.16
CA LYS A 279 22.94 21.44 -19.10
C LYS A 279 21.56 21.51 -18.47
N THR A 280 21.26 22.72 -18.01
CA THR A 280 19.93 23.23 -17.71
C THR A 280 19.07 23.17 -18.96
N ASP A 281 18.46 22.02 -19.22
CA ASP A 281 17.23 21.93 -20.01
C ASP A 281 16.29 20.96 -19.29
N SER A 282 15.20 21.54 -18.81
CA SER A 282 14.24 21.01 -17.86
C SER A 282 13.31 19.97 -18.49
N GLN A 283 13.82 18.82 -18.94
CA GLN A 283 12.98 17.66 -19.29
C GLN A 283 13.67 16.30 -19.54
N THR A 284 14.96 16.12 -19.25
CA THR A 284 15.59 14.78 -19.32
C THR A 284 15.84 14.24 -17.91
N SER A 285 15.01 13.29 -17.48
CA SER A 285 15.14 12.61 -16.18
C SER A 285 16.52 11.98 -16.02
N VAL A 286 17.15 12.12 -14.85
CA VAL A 286 18.43 11.47 -14.45
C VAL A 286 18.40 9.93 -14.67
N LYS A 287 17.20 9.34 -14.74
CA LYS A 287 16.99 7.92 -15.09
C LYS A 287 17.39 7.59 -16.54
N SER A 288 17.29 8.54 -17.48
CA SER A 288 17.65 8.33 -18.90
C SER A 288 19.16 8.18 -19.07
N ILE A 289 19.94 9.09 -18.49
CA ILE A 289 21.41 9.13 -18.65
C ILE A 289 22.07 7.88 -18.02
N THR A 290 21.53 7.40 -16.91
CA THR A 290 22.03 6.17 -16.24
C THR A 290 21.66 4.90 -17.02
N ALA A 291 20.47 4.84 -17.63
CA ALA A 291 20.08 3.73 -18.49
C ALA A 291 20.96 3.65 -19.75
N ASP A 292 21.27 4.80 -20.37
CA ASP A 292 22.10 4.87 -21.57
C ASP A 292 23.53 4.37 -21.31
N ILE A 293 24.08 4.60 -20.10
CA ILE A 293 25.40 4.09 -19.70
C ILE A 293 25.36 2.58 -19.42
N LEU A 294 24.28 2.08 -18.82
CA LEU A 294 24.16 0.67 -18.42
C LEU A 294 23.81 -0.28 -19.58
N ASN A 295 23.28 0.27 -20.69
CA ASN A 295 22.86 -0.46 -21.89
C ASN A 295 23.93 -0.50 -23.00
N VAL A 296 25.12 0.09 -22.80
CA VAL A 296 26.14 0.20 -23.87
C VAL A 296 26.53 -1.15 -24.47
N VAL A 297 26.67 -2.18 -23.63
CA VAL A 297 27.04 -3.54 -24.10
C VAL A 297 25.87 -4.19 -24.85
N GLU A 298 24.65 -3.96 -24.38
CA GLU A 298 23.41 -4.51 -24.94
C GLU A 298 23.15 -3.89 -26.30
N ASP A 299 23.27 -2.57 -26.42
CA ASP A 299 23.12 -1.84 -27.69
C ASP A 299 24.08 -2.35 -28.77
N ASN A 300 25.32 -2.60 -28.38
CA ASN A 300 26.36 -3.15 -29.22
C ASN A 300 26.05 -4.59 -29.65
N LEU A 301 25.65 -5.46 -28.71
CA LEU A 301 25.27 -6.84 -28.99
C LEU A 301 24.01 -6.94 -29.84
N CYS A 302 22.96 -6.17 -29.53
CA CYS A 302 21.72 -6.11 -30.30
C CYS A 302 21.98 -5.65 -31.73
N GLN A 303 22.88 -4.69 -31.93
CA GLN A 303 23.29 -4.26 -33.27
C GLN A 303 23.98 -5.38 -34.05
N LEU A 304 24.79 -6.22 -33.41
CA LEU A 304 25.45 -7.36 -34.05
C LEU A 304 24.47 -8.51 -34.36
N VAL A 305 23.57 -8.81 -33.42
CA VAL A 305 22.65 -9.96 -33.51
C VAL A 305 21.47 -9.65 -34.43
N TYR A 306 20.77 -8.53 -34.21
CA TYR A 306 19.52 -8.17 -34.90
C TYR A 306 19.72 -7.14 -36.03
N GLY A 307 20.84 -6.41 -36.03
CA GLY A 307 21.10 -5.30 -36.96
C GLY A 307 20.64 -3.94 -36.41
N PRO A 308 20.57 -2.89 -37.26
CA PRO A 308 20.25 -1.51 -36.84
C PRO A 308 18.88 -1.34 -36.17
N THR A 309 17.97 -2.30 -36.35
CA THR A 309 16.65 -2.30 -35.70
C THR A 309 16.69 -2.71 -34.23
N LYS A 310 17.79 -3.33 -33.77
CA LYS A 310 18.03 -3.76 -32.38
C LYS A 310 16.90 -4.59 -31.76
N ASN A 311 16.02 -5.18 -32.56
CA ASN A 311 14.85 -5.92 -32.08
C ASN A 311 14.71 -7.24 -32.86
N PRO A 312 14.45 -8.37 -32.17
CA PRO A 312 14.24 -9.66 -32.81
C PRO A 312 13.04 -9.71 -33.78
N GLU A 313 11.96 -8.95 -33.56
CA GLU A 313 10.76 -9.00 -34.41
C GLU A 313 10.93 -8.23 -35.73
N THR A 314 11.81 -7.24 -35.75
CA THR A 314 12.11 -6.42 -36.94
C THR A 314 13.56 -6.59 -37.40
N ALA A 315 14.14 -7.76 -37.16
CA ALA A 315 15.54 -8.04 -37.47
C ALA A 315 15.84 -7.82 -38.97
N THR A 316 17.02 -7.28 -39.26
CA THR A 316 17.40 -6.93 -40.63
C THR A 316 17.69 -8.20 -41.45
N PRO A 317 17.31 -8.30 -42.74
CA PRO A 317 17.42 -9.54 -43.53
C PRO A 317 18.82 -10.18 -43.63
N ASN A 318 19.90 -9.44 -43.36
CA ASN A 318 21.29 -9.93 -43.36
C ASN A 318 21.93 -10.02 -41.96
N SER A 319 21.12 -9.91 -40.90
CA SER A 319 21.59 -10.03 -39.51
C SER A 319 21.96 -11.48 -39.17
N VAL A 320 22.73 -11.68 -38.09
CA VAL A 320 23.03 -13.05 -37.61
C VAL A 320 21.74 -13.80 -37.28
N TYR A 321 20.76 -13.10 -36.71
CA TYR A 321 19.46 -13.64 -36.35
C TYR A 321 18.68 -14.19 -37.56
N THR A 322 18.55 -13.42 -38.65
CA THR A 322 17.81 -13.87 -39.85
C THR A 322 18.60 -14.88 -40.70
N THR A 323 19.94 -14.85 -40.65
CA THR A 323 20.78 -15.78 -41.43
C THR A 323 20.63 -17.23 -40.95
N PHE A 324 20.43 -17.43 -39.65
CA PHE A 324 20.38 -18.76 -39.03
C PHE A 324 18.99 -19.15 -38.54
N GLU A 325 17.95 -18.42 -38.93
CA GLU A 325 16.56 -18.82 -38.69
C GLU A 325 16.29 -20.20 -39.30
N THR A 326 15.69 -21.09 -38.50
CA THR A 326 15.28 -22.41 -38.95
C THR A 326 13.78 -22.43 -39.18
N VAL A 327 13.32 -23.08 -40.25
CA VAL A 327 11.89 -23.30 -40.49
C VAL A 327 11.51 -24.69 -39.99
N ASP A 328 10.49 -24.75 -39.16
CA ASP A 328 9.96 -25.98 -38.61
C ASP A 328 9.09 -26.74 -39.64
N ALA A 329 8.74 -28.00 -39.33
CA ALA A 329 7.88 -28.86 -40.15
C ALA A 329 6.50 -28.23 -40.44
N ASP A 330 6.03 -27.35 -39.55
CA ASP A 330 4.75 -26.63 -39.66
C ASP A 330 4.88 -25.30 -40.44
N GLY A 331 6.06 -24.97 -40.97
CA GLY A 331 6.33 -23.72 -41.70
C GLY A 331 6.59 -22.50 -40.82
N ASN A 332 6.61 -22.67 -39.49
CA ASN A 332 6.92 -21.60 -38.54
C ASN A 332 8.43 -21.32 -38.49
N LYS A 333 8.81 -20.04 -38.45
CA LYS A 333 10.20 -19.63 -38.27
C LYS A 333 10.58 -19.68 -36.79
N LEU A 334 11.67 -20.37 -36.48
CA LEU A 334 12.22 -20.46 -35.13
C LEU A 334 13.53 -19.66 -35.05
N PRO A 335 13.69 -18.85 -34.00
CA PRO A 335 14.87 -18.00 -33.80
C PRO A 335 16.12 -18.84 -33.48
N PRO A 336 17.32 -18.42 -33.89
CA PRO A 336 18.55 -19.17 -33.58
C PRO A 336 19.18 -18.80 -32.24
N CYS A 337 19.01 -17.55 -31.79
CA CYS A 337 19.59 -17.05 -30.56
C CYS A 337 18.82 -15.85 -30.04
N TRP A 338 19.06 -15.49 -28.79
CA TRP A 338 18.52 -14.31 -28.14
C TRP A 338 19.60 -13.60 -27.31
N THR A 339 19.58 -12.27 -27.39
CA THR A 339 20.38 -11.37 -26.53
C THR A 339 19.42 -10.37 -25.86
N PRO A 340 19.64 -10.03 -24.58
CA PRO A 340 18.82 -9.07 -23.86
C PRO A 340 18.92 -7.67 -24.47
N LEU A 341 17.78 -6.96 -24.49
CA LEU A 341 17.68 -5.58 -25.02
C LEU A 341 18.02 -4.52 -23.97
N GLU A 342 17.80 -4.82 -22.69
CA GLU A 342 17.97 -3.89 -21.59
C GLU A 342 18.82 -4.49 -20.47
N TYR A 343 19.43 -3.61 -19.67
CA TYR A 343 20.19 -3.97 -18.48
C TYR A 343 19.37 -4.74 -17.42
N ILE A 344 18.03 -4.60 -17.40
CA ILE A 344 17.18 -5.38 -16.48
C ILE A 344 17.08 -6.82 -16.98
N SER A 345 16.79 -7.01 -18.28
CA SER A 345 16.64 -8.34 -18.88
C SER A 345 17.95 -9.12 -18.83
N LYS A 346 19.10 -8.45 -19.03
CA LYS A 346 20.42 -9.10 -18.91
C LYS A 346 20.68 -9.61 -17.50
N CYS A 347 20.36 -8.81 -16.49
CA CYS A 347 20.60 -9.18 -15.10
C CYS A 347 19.66 -10.30 -14.68
N ALA A 348 18.42 -10.31 -15.18
CA ALA A 348 17.48 -11.41 -14.92
C ALA A 348 17.99 -12.74 -15.50
N ALA A 349 18.44 -12.73 -16.75
CA ALA A 349 19.04 -13.90 -17.38
C ALA A 349 20.36 -14.32 -16.69
N ALA A 350 21.22 -13.37 -16.33
CA ALA A 350 22.48 -13.65 -15.64
C ALA A 350 22.25 -14.20 -14.22
N HIS A 351 21.21 -13.75 -13.52
CA HIS A 351 20.83 -14.25 -12.20
C HIS A 351 20.45 -15.74 -12.23
N VAL A 352 19.77 -16.18 -13.27
CA VAL A 352 19.38 -17.60 -13.43
C VAL A 352 20.54 -18.45 -13.93
N ILE A 353 21.29 -17.97 -14.92
CA ILE A 353 22.29 -18.77 -15.64
C ILE A 353 23.65 -18.77 -14.93
N PHE A 354 24.03 -17.66 -14.30
CA PHE A 354 25.33 -17.48 -13.64
C PHE A 354 25.19 -17.10 -12.15
N PRO A 355 24.51 -17.93 -11.32
CA PRO A 355 24.25 -17.58 -9.92
C PRO A 355 25.52 -17.37 -9.10
N ALA A 356 26.59 -18.12 -9.39
CA ALA A 356 27.88 -17.95 -8.70
C ALA A 356 28.55 -16.60 -8.98
N ILE A 357 28.44 -16.09 -10.22
CA ILE A 357 29.00 -14.78 -10.58
C ILE A 357 28.20 -13.68 -9.90
N ILE A 358 26.87 -13.77 -9.89
CA ILE A 358 26.00 -12.79 -9.23
C ILE A 358 26.18 -12.80 -7.72
N ALA A 359 26.29 -13.99 -7.09
CA ALA A 359 26.59 -14.11 -5.67
C ALA A 359 27.93 -13.44 -5.31
N GLY A 360 28.94 -13.57 -6.17
CA GLY A 360 30.24 -12.91 -6.01
C GLY A 360 30.20 -11.38 -6.07
N LEU A 361 29.11 -10.76 -6.55
CA LEU A 361 28.94 -9.30 -6.54
C LEU A 361 28.57 -8.76 -5.15
N ASN A 362 28.24 -9.63 -4.18
CA ASN A 362 27.80 -9.27 -2.83
C ASN A 362 26.70 -8.20 -2.86
N VAL A 363 25.62 -8.45 -3.61
CA VAL A 363 24.43 -7.60 -3.62
C VAL A 363 23.35 -8.31 -2.79
N LYS A 364 22.95 -7.71 -1.67
CA LYS A 364 21.92 -8.30 -0.79
C LYS A 364 20.58 -8.33 -1.51
N GLU A 365 19.89 -9.48 -1.43
CA GLU A 365 18.50 -9.58 -1.85
C GLU A 365 17.61 -8.71 -0.96
N ILE A 366 16.67 -8.00 -1.58
CA ILE A 366 15.72 -7.14 -0.88
C ILE A 366 14.45 -7.96 -0.67
N PRO A 367 14.04 -8.24 0.58
CA PRO A 367 12.76 -8.90 0.81
C PRO A 367 11.62 -8.00 0.29
N VAL A 368 10.54 -8.61 -0.17
CA VAL A 368 9.36 -7.84 -0.56
C VAL A 368 8.80 -7.18 0.70
N PRO A 369 8.73 -5.84 0.77
CA PRO A 369 8.25 -5.19 1.98
C PRO A 369 6.77 -5.53 2.18
N PRO A 370 6.32 -5.74 3.44
CA PRO A 370 4.92 -6.02 3.74
C PRO A 370 4.05 -4.80 3.36
N PRO A 371 2.72 -4.99 3.18
CA PRO A 371 1.82 -3.85 3.00
C PRO A 371 1.88 -2.96 4.25
N CYS A 372 2.19 -1.68 4.07
CA CYS A 372 2.37 -0.73 5.17
C CYS A 372 1.30 0.35 5.20
N TYR A 373 1.13 0.96 6.37
CA TYR A 373 0.45 2.25 6.55
C TYR A 373 1.44 3.27 7.09
N ILE A 374 1.23 4.54 6.72
CA ILE A 374 1.92 5.64 7.39
C ILE A 374 1.05 6.16 8.52
N MET A 375 1.67 6.30 9.68
CA MET A 375 1.14 7.06 10.80
C MET A 375 2.15 8.15 11.15
N ALA A 376 1.68 9.40 11.20
CA ALA A 376 2.49 10.54 11.62
C ALA A 376 1.99 11.11 12.94
N PHE A 377 2.92 11.52 13.79
CA PHE A 377 2.64 12.16 15.08
C PHE A 377 3.52 13.39 15.27
N ASP A 378 3.22 14.18 16.29
CA ASP A 378 4.02 15.34 16.65
C ASP A 378 5.38 14.92 17.24
N GLY A 379 6.46 15.56 16.78
CA GLY A 379 7.82 15.25 17.19
C GLY A 379 8.08 15.47 18.69
N GLU A 380 7.31 16.35 19.34
CA GLU A 380 7.37 16.55 20.80
C GLU A 380 7.10 15.26 21.59
N ARG A 381 6.32 14.35 21.02
CA ARG A 381 5.95 13.06 21.62
C ARG A 381 6.78 11.89 21.08
N ALA A 382 7.84 12.16 20.32
CA ALA A 382 8.64 11.14 19.65
C ALA A 382 9.15 10.04 20.60
N GLN A 383 9.69 10.41 21.76
CA GLN A 383 10.19 9.45 22.76
C GLN A 383 9.07 8.56 23.32
N GLU A 384 7.95 9.16 23.71
CA GLU A 384 6.78 8.44 24.25
C GLU A 384 6.23 7.43 23.23
N ILE A 385 6.18 7.84 21.97
CA ILE A 385 5.75 6.98 20.87
C ILE A 385 6.76 5.86 20.64
N LEU A 386 8.05 6.15 20.60
CA LEU A 386 9.10 5.13 20.45
C LEU A 386 9.06 4.06 21.55
N ASP A 387 8.81 4.47 22.80
CA ASP A 387 8.73 3.55 23.93
C ASP A 387 7.48 2.67 23.85
N ALA A 388 6.34 3.24 23.45
CA ALA A 388 5.09 2.50 23.29
C ALA A 388 5.14 1.45 22.17
N ILE A 389 5.89 1.75 21.09
CA ILE A 389 5.96 0.89 19.91
C ILE A 389 7.16 -0.07 19.94
N LYS A 390 8.06 0.03 20.92
CA LYS A 390 9.25 -0.82 21.07
C LYS A 390 8.92 -2.32 21.07
N GLN A 391 7.79 -2.71 21.68
CA GLN A 391 7.30 -4.09 21.68
C GLN A 391 6.92 -4.61 20.28
N PHE A 392 6.69 -3.71 19.33
CA PHE A 392 6.32 -3.98 17.95
C PHE A 392 7.44 -3.62 16.96
N ALA A 393 8.71 -3.54 17.42
CA ALA A 393 9.84 -3.16 16.58
C ALA A 393 9.96 -4.02 15.31
N SER A 394 9.61 -5.31 15.36
CA SER A 394 9.63 -6.20 14.19
C SER A 394 8.60 -5.85 13.11
N GLU A 395 7.54 -5.11 13.46
CA GLU A 395 6.46 -4.72 12.56
C GLU A 395 6.64 -3.29 12.01
N ILE A 396 7.65 -2.57 12.49
CA ILE A 396 7.99 -1.23 11.99
C ILE A 396 8.95 -1.42 10.83
N VAL A 397 8.53 -0.95 9.65
CA VAL A 397 9.27 -1.14 8.41
C VAL A 397 10.22 0.03 8.17
N HIS A 398 9.75 1.26 8.40
CA HIS A 398 10.59 2.46 8.35
C HIS A 398 10.16 3.45 9.44
N LEU A 399 11.13 4.21 9.93
CA LEU A 399 10.92 5.28 10.90
C LEU A 399 11.82 6.46 10.54
N GLY A 400 11.28 7.67 10.60
CA GLY A 400 12.07 8.88 10.39
C GLY A 400 11.37 10.13 10.88
N TYR A 401 12.14 11.21 10.98
CA TYR A 401 11.67 12.51 11.44
C TYR A 401 11.65 13.51 10.28
N PHE A 402 10.53 14.22 10.13
CA PHE A 402 10.26 15.11 9.01
C PHE A 402 9.70 16.45 9.50
N ASP A 403 9.79 17.48 8.67
CA ASP A 403 9.22 18.81 8.94
C ASP A 403 7.70 18.89 8.67
N SER A 404 7.12 17.90 7.98
CA SER A 404 5.73 17.91 7.55
C SER A 404 5.11 16.52 7.50
N THR A 405 3.77 16.48 7.63
CA THR A 405 2.97 15.27 7.39
C THR A 405 2.65 15.05 5.91
N VAL A 406 2.97 16.01 5.04
CA VAL A 406 2.68 15.94 3.59
C VAL A 406 3.87 15.36 2.85
N ALA A 407 3.74 14.14 2.35
CA ALA A 407 4.82 13.37 1.73
C ALA A 407 5.59 14.12 0.63
N GLU A 408 4.90 14.89 -0.23
CA GLU A 408 5.51 15.55 -1.40
C GLU A 408 6.44 16.73 -1.03
N ILE A 409 6.19 17.37 0.11
CA ILE A 409 6.90 18.58 0.54
C ILE A 409 7.83 18.27 1.71
N ALA A 410 7.56 17.17 2.43
CA ALA A 410 8.29 16.76 3.60
C ALA A 410 9.78 16.58 3.32
N LYS A 411 10.60 17.17 4.17
CA LYS A 411 12.04 16.99 4.20
C LYS A 411 12.42 16.21 5.44
N LYS A 412 13.24 15.17 5.25
CA LYS A 412 13.81 14.40 6.34
C LYS A 412 14.75 15.29 7.15
N LEU A 413 14.53 15.36 8.46
CA LEU A 413 15.31 16.17 9.40
C LEU A 413 16.47 15.37 9.98
N CYS A 414 16.20 14.17 10.51
CA CYS A 414 17.16 13.32 11.20
C CYS A 414 16.67 11.86 11.25
N ASP A 415 17.54 10.98 11.72
CA ASP A 415 17.29 9.53 11.82
C ASP A 415 16.96 9.06 13.25
N THR A 416 17.41 9.80 14.27
CA THR A 416 17.24 9.41 15.68
C THR A 416 16.54 10.50 16.50
N VAL A 417 15.87 10.10 17.61
CA VAL A 417 15.29 11.07 18.57
C VAL A 417 16.36 11.97 19.18
N TYR A 418 17.56 11.42 19.39
CA TYR A 418 18.67 12.16 19.96
C TYR A 418 19.05 13.36 19.10
N GLU A 419 19.20 13.15 17.79
CA GLU A 419 19.44 14.23 16.82
C GLU A 419 18.26 15.20 16.77
N LEU A 420 17.02 14.70 16.81
CA LEU A 420 15.82 15.54 16.81
C LEU A 420 15.84 16.53 17.98
N GLU A 421 16.17 16.06 19.18
CA GLU A 421 16.19 16.89 20.37
C GLU A 421 17.31 17.92 20.38
N GLU A 422 18.37 17.76 19.58
CA GLU A 422 19.43 18.75 19.43
C GLU A 422 19.08 19.89 18.46
N LEU A 423 18.01 19.74 17.67
CA LEU A 423 17.59 20.76 16.71
C LEU A 423 17.09 22.05 17.40
N PRO A 424 17.13 23.20 16.70
CA PRO A 424 16.54 24.45 17.18
C PRO A 424 15.06 24.29 17.52
N ASP A 425 14.61 24.99 18.57
CA ASP A 425 13.23 24.90 19.11
C ASP A 425 12.17 25.12 18.01
N GLU A 426 12.41 26.02 17.05
CA GLU A 426 11.52 26.32 15.91
C GLU A 426 11.27 25.10 15.00
N ILE A 427 12.32 24.30 14.75
CA ILE A 427 12.26 23.11 13.89
C ILE A 427 11.72 21.93 14.69
N TYR A 428 12.10 21.81 15.96
CA TYR A 428 11.62 20.79 16.86
C TYR A 428 10.10 20.84 17.05
N ASP A 429 9.54 22.01 17.30
CA ASP A 429 8.09 22.19 17.54
C ASP A 429 7.25 21.88 16.30
N THR A 430 7.81 22.08 15.10
CA THR A 430 7.14 21.78 13.83
C THR A 430 7.38 20.35 13.32
N SER A 431 8.35 19.66 13.91
CA SER A 431 8.74 18.32 13.49
C SER A 431 7.64 17.28 13.70
N LYS A 432 7.69 16.24 12.87
CA LYS A 432 6.77 15.11 12.86
C LYS A 432 7.57 13.81 12.83
N ILE A 433 7.16 12.85 13.64
CA ILE A 433 7.64 11.47 13.54
C ILE A 433 6.73 10.73 12.56
N VAL A 434 7.30 10.13 11.53
CA VAL A 434 6.59 9.38 10.48
C VAL A 434 7.02 7.92 10.58
N ILE A 435 6.05 7.04 10.77
CA ILE A 435 6.27 5.61 10.99
C ILE A 435 5.53 4.83 9.92
N ALA A 436 6.25 3.97 9.18
CA ALA A 436 5.67 2.99 8.28
C ALA A 436 5.48 1.66 9.02
N VAL A 437 4.23 1.25 9.21
CA VAL A 437 3.83 0.10 10.04
C VAL A 437 3.29 -1.02 9.16
N SER A 438 3.78 -2.23 9.35
CA SER A 438 3.29 -3.46 8.69
C SER A 438 1.82 -3.72 9.04
N ARG A 439 1.05 -4.13 8.03
CA ARG A 439 -0.36 -4.52 8.16
C ARG A 439 -0.54 -6.03 8.33
N GLU A 440 0.52 -6.79 8.61
CA GLU A 440 0.39 -8.23 8.86
C GLU A 440 -0.39 -8.51 10.16
N LYS A 441 -0.24 -7.63 11.15
CA LYS A 441 -0.95 -7.71 12.43
C LYS A 441 -1.74 -6.43 12.70
N SER A 442 -2.92 -6.58 13.31
CA SER A 442 -3.77 -5.44 13.68
C SER A 442 -3.30 -4.71 14.94
N ASP A 443 -2.60 -5.39 15.84
CA ASP A 443 -2.32 -4.89 17.19
C ASP A 443 -1.46 -3.61 17.21
N PRO A 444 -0.36 -3.50 16.43
CA PRO A 444 0.43 -2.27 16.39
C PRO A 444 -0.40 -1.08 15.89
N THR A 445 -1.22 -1.29 14.85
CA THR A 445 -2.10 -0.26 14.28
C THR A 445 -3.12 0.25 15.31
N LEU A 446 -3.72 -0.66 16.08
CA LEU A 446 -4.70 -0.30 17.11
C LEU A 446 -4.05 0.50 18.25
N VAL A 447 -2.89 0.07 18.75
CA VAL A 447 -2.16 0.79 19.81
C VAL A 447 -1.74 2.18 19.34
N MET A 448 -1.17 2.28 18.14
CA MET A 448 -0.75 3.57 17.59
C MET A 448 -1.93 4.50 17.31
N THR A 449 -3.10 3.98 16.94
CA THR A 449 -4.32 4.79 16.80
C THR A 449 -4.78 5.37 18.13
N GLN A 450 -4.64 4.63 19.23
CA GLN A 450 -4.94 5.13 20.58
C GLN A 450 -3.99 6.25 21.04
N LEU A 451 -2.76 6.27 20.51
CA LEU A 451 -1.80 7.36 20.79
C LEU A 451 -2.19 8.68 20.13
N GLY A 452 -3.19 8.70 19.24
CA GLY A 452 -3.69 9.92 18.59
C GLY A 452 -2.73 10.43 17.51
N PRO A 453 -2.62 9.74 16.36
CA PRO A 453 -1.82 10.20 15.23
C PRO A 453 -2.41 11.48 14.62
N THR A 454 -1.53 12.38 14.22
CA THR A 454 -1.87 13.61 13.48
C THR A 454 -2.29 13.27 12.04
N TYR A 455 -1.75 12.19 11.48
CA TYR A 455 -2.10 11.71 10.14
C TYR A 455 -2.04 10.18 10.07
N VAL A 456 -2.98 9.60 9.31
CA VAL A 456 -3.00 8.18 8.95
C VAL A 456 -3.32 8.09 7.47
N SER A 457 -2.55 7.29 6.72
CA SER A 457 -2.82 7.08 5.29
C SER A 457 -4.24 6.55 5.09
N PRO A 458 -5.03 7.11 4.16
CA PRO A 458 -6.44 6.74 3.99
C PRO A 458 -6.61 5.36 3.33
N ASP A 459 -5.69 4.98 2.44
CA ASP A 459 -5.79 3.80 1.60
C ASP A 459 -4.44 3.14 1.37
N LYS A 460 -4.46 1.83 1.07
CA LYS A 460 -3.27 1.01 0.75
C LYS A 460 -2.41 1.62 -0.36
N LYS A 461 -3.04 2.08 -1.44
CA LYS A 461 -2.31 2.63 -2.59
C LYS A 461 -1.61 3.95 -2.26
N ASN A 462 -2.26 4.79 -1.47
CA ASN A 462 -1.66 6.05 -1.04
C ASN A 462 -0.53 5.78 -0.05
N ALA A 463 -0.73 4.85 0.90
CA ALA A 463 0.32 4.45 1.83
C ALA A 463 1.59 3.97 1.10
N GLU A 464 1.47 3.14 0.05
CA GLU A 464 2.64 2.71 -0.73
C GLU A 464 3.36 3.86 -1.43
N GLN A 465 2.61 4.82 -1.99
CA GLN A 465 3.19 5.99 -2.63
C GLN A 465 3.86 6.92 -1.61
N GLU A 466 3.20 7.15 -0.48
CA GLU A 466 3.73 7.96 0.61
C GLU A 466 4.99 7.32 1.19
N VAL A 467 5.03 5.99 1.39
CA VAL A 467 6.23 5.29 1.89
C VAL A 467 7.38 5.50 0.93
N GLU A 468 7.16 5.40 -0.38
CA GLU A 468 8.21 5.65 -1.37
C GLU A 468 8.63 7.11 -1.50
N THR A 469 7.81 8.04 -1.02
CA THR A 469 8.09 9.48 -1.08
C THR A 469 8.82 9.92 0.18
N PHE A 470 8.37 9.50 1.37
CA PHE A 470 9.03 9.74 2.65
C PHE A 470 10.35 8.96 2.78
N PHE A 471 10.33 7.69 2.40
CA PHE A 471 11.47 6.77 2.47
C PHE A 471 11.83 6.31 1.05
N PRO A 472 12.41 7.21 0.23
CA PRO A 472 12.79 6.86 -1.12
C PRO A 472 13.80 5.72 -1.06
N PRO A 473 13.56 4.62 -1.80
CA PRO A 473 14.45 3.47 -1.78
C PRO A 473 15.82 3.89 -2.29
N SER A 474 16.81 3.95 -1.39
CA SER A 474 18.17 4.28 -1.76
C SER A 474 18.72 3.22 -2.72
N ILE A 475 19.41 3.69 -3.75
CA ILE A 475 20.10 2.85 -4.71
C ILE A 475 21.39 2.30 -4.08
N TYR A 476 21.92 2.99 -3.07
CA TYR A 476 23.07 2.61 -2.28
C TYR A 476 22.63 1.85 -1.01
N GLU A 477 23.50 1.00 -0.48
CA GLU A 477 23.26 0.32 0.80
C GLU A 477 23.49 1.35 1.93
N GLU A 478 22.42 2.02 2.34
CA GLU A 478 22.39 2.75 3.61
C GLU A 478 21.97 1.78 4.70
N THR A 479 22.79 1.63 5.74
CA THR A 479 22.39 0.92 6.95
C THR A 479 21.39 1.80 7.68
N GLU A 480 20.13 1.38 7.76
CA GLU A 480 19.14 2.03 8.60
C GLU A 480 19.64 2.01 10.05
N ILE A 481 19.75 3.20 10.65
CA ILE A 481 20.20 3.37 12.02
C ILE A 481 19.09 2.82 12.93
N ASP A 482 19.47 2.03 13.93
CA ASP A 482 18.52 1.50 14.92
C ASP A 482 17.88 2.67 15.69
N PRO A 483 16.56 2.90 15.56
CA PRO A 483 15.88 3.98 16.28
C PRO A 483 15.94 3.83 17.80
N TRP A 484 16.16 2.60 18.30
CA TRP A 484 16.30 2.29 19.73
C TRP A 484 17.77 2.14 20.16
N GLY A 485 18.70 2.56 19.30
CA GLY A 485 20.13 2.55 19.59
C GLY A 485 20.50 3.35 20.84
N PRO A 486 21.69 3.10 21.42
CA PRO A 486 22.20 3.90 22.51
C PRO A 486 22.37 5.36 22.07
N PRO A 487 22.31 6.32 23.02
CA PRO A 487 22.58 7.72 22.71
C PRO A 487 23.99 7.90 22.13
N PRO A 488 24.20 8.90 21.26
CA PRO A 488 25.53 9.23 20.78
C PRO A 488 26.44 9.57 21.97
N HIS A 489 27.70 9.13 21.91
CA HIS A 489 28.68 9.41 22.95
C HIS A 489 28.86 10.91 23.13
N LEU A 490 28.84 11.35 24.39
CA LEU A 490 29.29 12.70 24.75
C LEU A 490 30.76 12.82 24.34
N THR A 491 31.17 14.01 23.87
CA THR A 491 32.52 14.35 23.38
C THR A 491 33.66 13.58 24.06
N PRO A 492 34.77 13.24 23.34
CA PRO A 492 35.86 12.43 23.89
C PRO A 492 36.31 12.95 25.26
N LEU A 493 36.15 12.14 26.30
CA LEU A 493 36.47 12.55 27.67
C LEU A 493 37.99 12.72 27.81
N GLN A 494 38.39 13.87 28.33
CA GLN A 494 39.76 14.13 28.76
C GLN A 494 39.97 13.47 30.12
N TRP A 495 40.89 12.51 30.17
CA TRP A 495 41.29 11.81 31.39
C TRP A 495 42.69 12.25 31.80
N PHE A 496 42.93 12.39 33.11
CA PHE A 496 44.24 12.73 33.66
C PHE A 496 44.74 11.61 34.55
N ASP A 497 46.00 11.18 34.39
CA ASP A 497 46.62 10.24 35.32
C ASP A 497 47.08 10.91 36.63
N GLU A 498 47.54 10.10 37.59
CA GLU A 498 48.10 10.56 38.87
C GLU A 498 49.35 11.45 38.70
N GLU A 499 49.98 11.41 37.52
CA GLU A 499 51.16 12.21 37.16
C GLU A 499 50.78 13.51 36.41
N GLY A 500 49.50 13.71 36.08
CA GLY A 500 48.96 14.87 35.38
C GLY A 500 49.11 14.85 33.85
N ASN A 501 49.34 13.70 33.23
CA ASN A 501 49.30 13.51 31.78
C ASN A 501 47.85 13.45 31.28
N GLU A 502 47.57 14.05 30.14
CA GLU A 502 46.25 14.14 29.50
C GLU A 502 46.07 13.02 28.47
N TYR A 503 44.96 12.31 28.57
CA TYR A 503 44.52 11.25 27.68
C TYR A 503 43.16 11.59 27.09
N ILE A 504 42.92 11.17 25.86
CA ILE A 504 41.60 11.20 25.23
C ILE A 504 41.07 9.77 25.16
N GLU A 505 39.86 9.56 25.68
CA GLU A 505 39.14 8.29 25.53
C GLU A 505 38.36 8.27 24.21
N ASP A 506 38.65 7.29 23.34
CA ASP A 506 37.93 7.11 22.07
C ASP A 506 37.89 5.63 21.66
N TYR A 507 37.01 5.30 20.72
CA TYR A 507 36.92 3.98 20.08
C TYR A 507 38.02 3.84 19.03
N MET A 508 39.05 3.06 19.36
CA MET A 508 40.20 2.83 18.50
C MET A 508 40.29 1.36 18.08
N SER A 509 40.87 1.11 16.92
CA SER A 509 41.22 -0.24 16.51
C SER A 509 42.28 -0.81 17.44
N ASP A 510 42.08 -2.04 17.90
CA ASP A 510 43.03 -2.72 18.76
C ASP A 510 44.40 -2.81 18.06
N PRO A 511 45.51 -2.40 18.71
CA PRO A 511 46.85 -2.46 18.13
C PRO A 511 47.26 -3.84 17.60
N TYR A 512 46.65 -4.90 18.13
CA TYR A 512 46.91 -6.30 17.78
C TYR A 512 45.85 -6.90 16.85
N TYR A 513 44.64 -6.31 16.79
CA TYR A 513 43.51 -6.79 15.98
C TYR A 513 42.76 -5.61 15.32
N PRO A 514 43.17 -5.19 14.10
CA PRO A 514 42.64 -3.98 13.46
C PRO A 514 41.11 -3.97 13.23
N ASP A 515 40.51 -5.15 13.10
CA ASP A 515 39.07 -5.33 12.87
C ASP A 515 38.23 -5.23 14.17
N VAL A 516 38.89 -5.10 15.32
CA VAL A 516 38.26 -5.04 16.63
C VAL A 516 38.39 -3.63 17.18
N ILE A 517 37.29 -2.87 17.15
CA ILE A 517 37.22 -1.52 17.70
C ILE A 517 36.90 -1.64 19.20
N ARG A 518 37.73 -1.04 20.06
CA ARG A 518 37.52 -1.00 21.52
C ARG A 518 37.76 0.39 22.05
N ARG A 519 37.05 0.73 23.13
CA ARG A 519 37.27 1.97 23.88
C ARG A 519 38.66 1.91 24.54
N ALA A 520 39.52 2.86 24.23
CA ALA A 520 40.88 2.93 24.77
C ALA A 520 41.27 4.37 25.09
N ARG A 521 42.23 4.56 26.01
CA ARG A 521 42.80 5.87 26.35
C ARG A 521 44.02 6.11 25.49
N LYS A 522 44.03 7.16 24.66
CA LYS A 522 45.21 7.62 23.90
C LYS A 522 45.83 8.80 24.65
N MET A 523 47.11 8.70 25.03
CA MET A 523 47.82 9.84 25.60
C MET A 523 47.97 10.94 24.55
N VAL A 524 47.57 12.17 24.87
CA VAL A 524 47.62 13.30 23.94
C VAL A 524 48.57 14.40 24.43
N ARG A 525 48.72 14.57 25.75
CA ARG A 525 49.66 15.54 26.32
C ARG A 525 50.34 14.97 27.56
N ARG A 526 51.64 15.22 27.72
CA ARG A 526 52.35 14.93 28.97
C ARG A 526 52.21 16.07 29.98
N PHE A 527 52.48 15.78 31.24
CA PHE A 527 52.49 16.75 32.35
C PHE A 527 53.40 17.97 32.09
N ASP A 528 54.40 17.85 31.23
CA ASP A 528 55.30 18.93 30.81
C ASP A 528 54.71 19.85 29.71
N GLY A 529 53.50 19.57 29.23
CA GLY A 529 52.82 20.31 28.18
C GLY A 529 53.18 19.89 26.75
N THR A 530 53.97 18.84 26.55
CA THR A 530 54.30 18.32 25.22
C THR A 530 53.15 17.51 24.62
N GLU A 531 52.73 17.85 23.40
CA GLU A 531 51.70 17.12 22.65
C GLU A 531 52.31 15.90 21.93
N ILE A 532 51.62 14.76 21.97
CA ILE A 532 52.07 13.50 21.36
C ILE A 532 51.05 13.07 20.30
N GLU A 533 51.43 13.11 19.02
CA GLU A 533 50.56 12.74 17.90
C GLU A 533 50.25 11.22 17.87
N ASP A 534 51.23 10.37 18.21
CA ASP A 534 51.13 8.91 18.25
C ASP A 534 51.33 8.35 19.68
N GLY A 535 50.45 8.75 20.59
CA GLY A 535 50.48 8.32 21.99
C GLY A 535 50.23 6.82 22.18
N VAL A 536 50.79 6.26 23.27
CA VAL A 536 50.56 4.87 23.68
C VAL A 536 49.06 4.70 23.99
N GLN A 537 48.44 3.73 23.33
CA GLN A 537 47.06 3.33 23.61
C GLN A 537 47.02 2.40 24.82
N ILE A 538 46.18 2.72 25.80
CA ILE A 538 45.93 1.87 26.97
C ILE A 538 44.54 1.26 26.81
N PRO A 539 44.43 -0.08 26.70
CA PRO A 539 43.13 -0.75 26.63
C PRO A 539 42.41 -0.66 27.97
N ILE A 540 41.14 -0.26 27.94
CA ILE A 540 40.29 -0.21 29.14
C ILE A 540 39.68 -1.61 29.35
N PRO A 541 39.67 -2.17 30.58
CA PRO A 541 38.98 -3.42 30.88
C PRO A 541 37.51 -3.38 30.46
N PRO A 542 36.93 -4.45 29.90
CA PRO A 542 35.53 -4.46 29.44
C PRO A 542 34.49 -4.11 30.52
N GLU A 543 34.76 -4.47 31.77
CA GLU A 543 33.90 -4.13 32.92
C GLU A 543 33.90 -2.61 33.19
N GLU A 544 35.07 -1.97 33.13
CA GLU A 544 35.21 -0.52 33.29
C GLU A 544 34.57 0.22 32.10
N VAL A 545 34.69 -0.31 30.88
CA VAL A 545 33.98 0.25 29.70
C VAL A 545 32.47 0.25 29.90
N ALA A 546 31.90 -0.85 30.42
CA ALA A 546 30.46 -0.94 30.67
C ALA A 546 30.00 0.06 31.76
N GLU A 547 30.77 0.22 32.83
CA GLU A 547 30.48 1.21 33.88
C GLU A 547 30.55 2.65 33.37
N ILE A 548 31.53 2.96 32.52
CA ILE A 548 31.67 4.28 31.91
C ILE A 548 30.51 4.55 30.94
N GLU A 549 30.16 3.58 30.07
CA GLU A 549 29.04 3.69 29.15
C GLU A 549 27.69 3.84 29.88
N GLU A 550 27.50 3.17 31.02
CA GLU A 550 26.31 3.32 31.86
C GLU A 550 26.26 4.71 32.50
N ARG A 551 27.39 5.22 33.01
CA ARG A 551 27.47 6.58 33.56
C ARG A 551 27.19 7.65 32.52
N GLU A 552 27.81 7.55 31.35
CA GLU A 552 27.58 8.47 30.23
C GLU A 552 26.12 8.46 29.79
N ARG A 553 25.49 7.27 29.75
CA ARG A 553 24.06 7.14 29.44
C ARG A 553 23.20 7.86 30.47
N ILE A 554 23.52 7.74 31.76
CA ILE A 554 22.80 8.44 32.84
C ILE A 554 22.99 9.95 32.71
N GLU A 555 24.23 10.42 32.55
CA GLU A 555 24.54 11.86 32.40
C GLU A 555 23.87 12.46 31.15
N TYR A 556 23.87 11.73 30.04
CA TYR A 556 23.19 12.11 28.82
C TYR A 556 21.68 12.21 29.01
N GLU A 557 21.06 11.23 29.67
CA GLU A 557 19.62 11.24 29.93
C GLU A 557 19.21 12.36 30.91
N GLU A 558 20.02 12.62 31.95
CA GLU A 558 19.85 13.78 32.83
C GLU A 558 19.93 15.11 32.06
N MET A 559 20.88 15.21 31.12
CA MET A 559 21.01 16.38 30.24
C MET A 559 19.76 16.56 29.37
N ARG A 560 19.22 15.48 28.77
CA ARG A 560 17.99 15.49 27.97
C ARG A 560 16.79 15.94 28.78
N ILE A 561 16.58 15.37 29.97
CA ILE A 561 15.49 15.74 30.88
C ILE A 561 15.58 17.23 31.23
N ARG A 562 16.80 17.72 31.52
CA ARG A 562 17.03 19.15 31.81
C ARG A 562 16.67 20.04 30.61
N ARG A 563 17.10 19.67 29.40
CA ARG A 563 16.78 20.41 28.16
C ARG A 563 15.27 20.41 27.89
N ARG A 564 14.58 19.28 28.04
CA ARG A 564 13.12 19.18 27.88
C ARG A 564 12.37 20.09 28.85
N LYS A 565 12.74 20.06 30.14
CA LYS A 565 12.16 20.97 31.15
C LYS A 565 12.41 22.45 30.83
N GLU A 566 13.59 22.79 30.32
CA GLU A 566 13.91 24.16 29.93
C GLU A 566 13.08 24.61 28.72
N ARG A 567 12.90 23.75 27.71
CA ARG A 567 12.02 24.01 26.56
C ARG A 567 10.57 24.20 26.98
N GLU A 568 10.04 23.31 27.82
CA GLU A 568 8.68 23.43 28.36
C GLU A 568 8.49 24.73 29.13
N ARG A 569 9.49 25.15 29.92
CA ARG A 569 9.49 26.44 30.60
C ARG A 569 9.42 27.61 29.60
N ARG A 570 10.30 27.64 28.59
CA ARG A 570 10.31 28.69 27.55
C ARG A 570 8.99 28.75 26.78
N LYS A 571 8.41 27.60 26.43
CA LYS A 571 7.12 27.51 25.74
C LYS A 571 5.97 28.02 26.60
N ARG A 572 5.97 27.71 27.91
CA ARG A 572 4.99 28.23 28.86
C ARG A 572 5.12 29.74 29.04
N GLU A 573 6.34 30.25 29.15
CA GLU A 573 6.62 31.70 29.20
C GLU A 573 6.18 32.40 27.91
N ALA A 574 6.45 31.82 26.74
CA ALA A 574 6.00 32.35 25.44
C ALA A 574 4.47 32.35 25.31
N LEU A 575 3.79 31.28 25.75
CA LEU A 575 2.33 31.21 25.75
C LEU A 575 1.71 32.23 26.73
N GLN A 576 2.31 32.40 27.90
CA GLN A 576 1.88 33.43 28.86
C GLN A 576 2.07 34.83 28.29
N ARG A 577 3.18 35.07 27.60
CA ARG A 577 3.43 36.34 26.90
C ARG A 577 2.45 36.57 25.75
N ALA A 578 2.18 35.56 24.93
CA ALA A 578 1.19 35.67 23.84
C ALA A 578 -0.21 35.96 24.38
N LYS A 579 -0.62 35.28 25.47
CA LYS A 579 -1.87 35.56 26.17
C LYS A 579 -1.91 36.96 26.79
N ALA A 580 -0.79 37.44 27.34
CA ALA A 580 -0.69 38.79 27.88
C ALA A 580 -0.68 39.86 26.78
N GLU A 581 -0.14 39.57 25.60
CA GLU A 581 -0.20 40.44 24.42
C GLU A 581 -1.62 40.45 23.84
N GLU A 582 -2.31 39.31 23.73
CA GLU A 582 -3.73 39.24 23.36
C GLU A 582 -4.63 40.00 24.36
N ALA A 583 -4.39 39.83 25.67
CA ALA A 583 -5.09 40.57 26.72
C ALA A 583 -4.75 42.07 26.70
N GLY A 584 -3.49 42.43 26.42
CA GLY A 584 -3.04 43.82 26.29
C GLY A 584 -3.58 44.55 25.04
N TYR A 585 -4.07 43.82 24.04
CA TYR A 585 -4.84 44.37 22.92
C TYR A 585 -6.34 44.51 23.23
N GLU A 586 -6.87 43.76 24.19
CA GLU A 586 -8.21 43.97 24.74
C GLU A 586 -8.25 45.08 25.81
N GLU A 587 -7.12 45.38 26.48
CA GLU A 587 -7.01 46.37 27.56
C GLU A 587 -6.89 47.85 27.13
N GLU A 588 -7.14 48.21 25.86
CA GLU A 588 -7.38 49.63 25.48
C GLU A 588 -8.85 50.06 25.67
N GLU A 589 -9.76 49.14 26.01
CA GLU A 589 -11.09 49.47 26.51
C GLU A 589 -11.30 48.87 27.91
N VAL A 590 -11.60 49.78 28.85
CA VAL A 590 -12.06 49.54 30.24
C VAL A 590 -10.95 49.48 31.28
N ALA A 591 -10.61 50.67 31.76
CA ALA A 591 -9.98 50.90 33.05
C ALA A 591 -10.95 50.68 34.22
N GLU A 592 -10.35 50.47 35.39
CA GLU A 592 -10.88 50.59 36.77
C GLU A 592 -11.63 49.37 37.33
N GLU A 593 -10.95 48.55 38.16
CA GLU A 593 -11.09 48.61 39.62
C GLU A 593 -10.07 47.68 40.33
N GLU A 594 -9.26 48.33 41.19
CA GLU A 594 -8.71 47.96 42.51
C GLU A 594 -8.65 46.49 43.01
N VAL A 595 -7.74 46.03 43.89
CA VAL A 595 -6.57 46.54 44.64
C VAL A 595 -5.92 45.30 45.30
N VAL A 596 -4.58 45.26 45.24
CA VAL A 596 -3.60 44.75 46.23
C VAL A 596 -4.08 43.80 47.34
N GLU A 597 -3.52 42.58 47.39
CA GLU A 597 -2.84 42.12 48.62
C GLU A 597 -1.72 41.13 48.32
N SER A 598 -0.66 41.23 49.11
CA SER A 598 0.67 40.68 48.87
C SER A 598 1.16 39.91 50.09
N VAL A 599 1.97 38.88 49.81
CA VAL A 599 2.96 38.21 50.70
C VAL A 599 2.42 37.28 51.80
N LYS A 600 2.73 35.97 51.70
CA LYS A 600 3.77 35.27 52.51
C LYS A 600 3.74 33.75 52.30
N GLU A 601 4.92 33.21 52.01
CA GLU A 601 5.29 31.81 52.21
C GLU A 601 5.32 31.51 53.73
N GLU A 602 4.74 30.39 54.14
CA GLU A 602 5.24 29.61 55.27
C GLU A 602 4.73 28.16 55.19
N GLU A 603 5.63 27.25 55.58
CA GLU A 603 5.51 25.79 55.59
C GLU A 603 4.33 25.30 56.44
N VAL A 604 3.63 24.24 56.00
CA VAL A 604 2.74 23.47 56.89
C VAL A 604 2.92 21.97 56.66
N GLU A 605 3.65 21.36 57.59
CA GLU A 605 3.60 19.95 57.94
C GLU A 605 2.50 19.75 59.01
N GLY A 606 1.52 18.88 58.74
CA GLY A 606 0.80 18.11 59.79
C GLY A 606 -0.42 18.72 60.48
N ARG A 607 -1.58 18.07 60.20
CA ARG A 607 -2.76 17.79 61.05
C ARG A 607 -3.97 18.74 61.11
N GLU A 608 -5.08 18.11 60.72
CA GLU A 608 -6.40 18.01 61.37
C GLU A 608 -7.40 19.17 61.24
N ASP A 609 -8.53 18.80 60.61
CA ASP A 609 -9.79 19.51 60.42
C ASP A 609 -10.30 20.28 61.64
N GLU A 610 -10.62 21.57 61.43
CA GLU A 610 -11.80 22.20 62.02
C GLU A 610 -12.48 23.08 60.94
N GLY A 611 -13.64 22.64 60.46
CA GLY A 611 -14.41 23.28 59.40
C GLY A 611 -15.12 24.56 59.84
N ILE A 612 -14.90 25.64 59.08
CA ILE A 612 -15.73 26.84 59.11
C ILE A 612 -16.93 26.62 58.17
N PRO A 613 -18.19 26.84 58.59
CA PRO A 613 -19.34 26.63 57.72
C PRO A 613 -19.44 27.80 56.71
N ILE A 614 -19.09 27.53 55.45
CA ILE A 614 -19.47 28.39 54.33
C ILE A 614 -21.01 28.34 54.24
N LYS A 615 -21.66 29.50 54.25
CA LYS A 615 -23.11 29.59 54.11
C LYS A 615 -23.50 28.99 52.77
N GLU A 616 -24.32 27.95 52.80
CA GLU A 616 -24.81 27.17 51.65
C GLU A 616 -25.37 28.05 50.51
N GLU A 617 -25.81 29.27 50.85
CA GLU A 617 -26.29 30.28 49.91
C GLU A 617 -25.18 30.88 49.02
N GLU A 618 -23.95 31.06 49.51
CA GLU A 618 -22.84 31.62 48.71
C GLU A 618 -22.25 30.58 47.75
N TYR A 619 -22.18 29.31 48.18
CA TYR A 619 -21.74 28.20 47.34
C TYR A 619 -22.73 27.92 46.20
N ASN A 620 -24.03 27.94 46.49
CA ASN A 620 -25.06 27.76 45.46
C ASN A 620 -25.06 28.91 44.44
N ARG A 621 -24.78 30.14 44.87
CA ARG A 621 -24.69 31.30 43.98
C ARG A 621 -23.47 31.25 43.06
N PHE A 622 -22.35 30.71 43.55
CA PHE A 622 -21.16 30.47 42.74
C PHE A 622 -21.42 29.39 41.67
N LEU A 623 -22.10 28.31 42.04
CA LEU A 623 -22.47 27.22 41.13
C LEU A 623 -23.47 27.63 40.05
N GLU A 624 -24.37 28.58 40.35
CA GLU A 624 -25.27 29.16 39.35
C GLU A 624 -24.51 30.05 38.35
N LEU A 625 -23.58 30.88 38.85
CA LEU A 625 -22.74 31.72 37.99
C LEU A 625 -21.83 30.88 37.07
N GLU A 626 -21.24 29.81 37.60
CA GLU A 626 -20.37 28.91 36.82
C GLU A 626 -21.14 28.20 35.70
N LYS A 627 -22.41 27.82 35.96
CA LYS A 627 -23.29 27.26 34.93
C LYS A 627 -23.66 28.27 33.85
N GLU A 628 -23.97 29.51 34.21
CA GLU A 628 -24.28 30.56 33.23
C GLU A 628 -23.06 30.87 32.34
N ILE A 629 -21.86 30.93 32.92
CA ILE A 629 -20.62 31.17 32.16
C ILE A 629 -20.34 30.02 31.18
N LEU A 630 -20.52 28.76 31.62
CA LEU A 630 -20.35 27.58 30.77
C LEU A 630 -21.37 27.55 29.63
N GLU A 631 -22.60 27.95 29.88
CA GLU A 631 -23.66 27.97 28.88
C GLU A 631 -23.43 29.06 27.83
N ILE A 632 -22.94 30.24 28.24
CA ILE A 632 -22.54 31.32 27.32
C ILE A 632 -21.31 30.90 26.49
N ALA A 633 -20.31 30.27 27.10
CA ALA A 633 -19.13 29.77 26.39
C ALA A 633 -19.51 28.70 25.35
N TYR A 634 -20.42 27.79 25.70
CA TYR A 634 -20.91 26.75 24.80
C TYR A 634 -21.72 27.33 23.62
N GLN A 635 -22.55 28.35 23.88
CA GLN A 635 -23.28 29.06 22.81
C GLN A 635 -22.32 29.75 21.83
N LYS A 636 -21.31 30.45 22.35
CA LYS A 636 -20.31 31.16 21.53
C LYS A 636 -19.49 30.19 20.68
N GLN A 637 -19.09 29.06 21.24
CA GLN A 637 -18.35 28.02 20.53
C GLN A 637 -19.19 27.38 19.40
N ARG A 638 -20.49 27.19 19.64
CA ARG A 638 -21.42 26.67 18.63
C ARG A 638 -21.64 27.67 17.49
N GLU A 639 -21.79 28.96 17.81
CA GLU A 639 -21.92 30.01 16.78
C GLU A 639 -20.66 30.16 15.93
N GLU A 640 -19.46 30.02 16.52
CA GLU A 640 -18.18 30.04 15.79
C GLU A 640 -17.98 28.80 14.90
N GLU A 641 -18.44 27.62 15.33
CA GLU A 641 -18.45 26.42 14.48
C GLU A 641 -19.44 26.55 13.32
N GLU A 642 -20.66 27.02 13.59
CA GLU A 642 -21.66 27.26 12.54
C GLU A 642 -21.18 28.32 11.53
N ALA A 643 -20.49 29.37 11.98
CA ALA A 643 -19.90 30.38 11.11
C ALA A 643 -18.77 29.81 10.24
N ARG A 644 -17.86 29.01 10.82
CA ARG A 644 -16.80 28.31 10.07
C ARG A 644 -17.36 27.33 9.06
N GLU A 645 -18.44 26.62 9.40
CA GLU A 645 -19.09 25.67 8.49
C GLU A 645 -19.77 26.39 7.32
N ARG A 646 -20.44 27.52 7.58
CA ARG A 646 -21.01 28.39 6.52
C ARG A 646 -19.92 28.93 5.58
N GLU A 647 -18.80 29.40 6.11
CA GLU A 647 -17.68 29.89 5.30
C GLU A 647 -17.06 28.76 4.45
N ARG A 648 -16.96 27.55 5.02
CA ARG A 648 -16.44 26.36 4.32
C ARG A 648 -17.39 25.89 3.21
N LEU A 649 -18.70 25.98 3.42
CA LEU A 649 -19.73 25.70 2.41
C LEU A 649 -19.73 26.76 1.30
N GLU A 650 -19.53 28.03 1.65
CA GLU A 650 -19.46 29.13 0.68
C GLU A 650 -18.20 29.06 -0.19
N LYS A 651 -17.06 28.67 0.38
CA LYS A 651 -15.81 28.37 -0.36
C LYS A 651 -15.92 27.14 -1.27
N LYS A 652 -16.71 26.12 -0.91
CA LYS A 652 -16.94 24.92 -1.74
C LYS A 652 -17.96 25.12 -2.87
N ARG A 653 -18.80 26.17 -2.78
CA ARG A 653 -19.86 26.48 -3.76
C ARG A 653 -19.37 26.62 -5.22
N PRO A 654 -18.22 27.26 -5.53
CA PRO A 654 -17.69 27.30 -6.89
C PRO A 654 -17.13 25.96 -7.40
N GLU A 655 -16.59 25.10 -6.53
CA GLU A 655 -16.11 23.76 -6.90
C GLU A 655 -17.25 22.78 -7.18
N VAL A 656 -18.33 22.86 -6.42
CA VAL A 656 -19.54 22.06 -6.65
C VAL A 656 -20.19 22.45 -7.98
N LYS A 657 -20.26 23.74 -8.29
CA LYS A 657 -20.75 24.20 -9.61
C LYS A 657 -19.87 23.73 -10.78
N LYS A 658 -18.54 23.74 -10.64
CA LYS A 658 -17.64 23.18 -11.64
C LYS A 658 -17.82 21.66 -11.80
N LYS A 659 -17.99 20.91 -10.70
CA LYS A 659 -18.27 19.47 -10.76
C LYS A 659 -19.63 19.19 -11.41
N GLU A 660 -20.67 19.95 -11.10
CA GLU A 660 -21.99 19.82 -11.75
C GLU A 660 -21.95 20.17 -13.25
N GLU A 661 -21.16 21.16 -13.67
CA GLU A 661 -20.96 21.48 -15.09
C GLU A 661 -20.17 20.39 -15.82
N VAL A 662 -19.15 19.81 -15.17
CA VAL A 662 -18.38 18.67 -15.72
C VAL A 662 -19.24 17.42 -15.82
N ILE A 663 -20.08 17.14 -14.81
CA ILE A 663 -21.02 16.00 -14.82
C ILE A 663 -22.05 16.17 -15.95
N LYS A 664 -22.64 17.37 -16.11
CA LYS A 664 -23.55 17.67 -17.23
C LYS A 664 -22.87 17.56 -18.59
N PHE A 665 -21.61 17.96 -18.68
CA PHE A 665 -20.83 17.82 -19.92
C PHE A 665 -20.53 16.35 -20.24
N THR A 666 -20.20 15.52 -19.24
CA THR A 666 -19.98 14.08 -19.42
C THR A 666 -21.26 13.31 -19.69
N GLU A 667 -22.39 13.68 -19.08
CA GLU A 667 -23.71 13.09 -19.38
C GLU A 667 -24.14 13.42 -20.81
N ALA A 668 -23.93 14.66 -21.27
CA ALA A 668 -24.19 15.03 -22.67
C ALA A 668 -23.27 14.29 -23.67
N GLN A 669 -22.02 14.00 -23.28
CA GLN A 669 -21.11 13.18 -24.09
C GLN A 669 -21.53 11.69 -24.10
N TYR A 670 -22.03 11.18 -22.97
CA TYR A 670 -22.55 9.81 -22.88
C TYR A 670 -23.85 9.64 -23.66
N GLU A 671 -24.79 10.60 -23.60
CA GLU A 671 -26.00 10.58 -24.42
C GLU A 671 -25.68 10.70 -25.92
N ALA A 672 -24.70 11.51 -26.31
CA ALA A 672 -24.23 11.58 -27.70
C ALA A 672 -23.56 10.28 -28.15
N PHE A 673 -22.84 9.60 -27.26
CA PHE A 673 -22.22 8.30 -27.52
C PHE A 673 -23.26 7.18 -27.62
N GLU A 674 -24.26 7.14 -26.73
CA GLU A 674 -25.37 6.20 -26.81
C GLU A 674 -26.21 6.40 -28.06
N TYR A 675 -26.46 7.65 -28.49
CA TYR A 675 -27.16 7.95 -29.74
C TYR A 675 -26.39 7.48 -30.99
N ASP A 676 -25.06 7.59 -30.99
CA ASP A 676 -24.20 7.12 -32.08
C ASP A 676 -24.02 5.59 -32.07
N LEU A 677 -24.07 4.96 -30.89
CA LEU A 677 -24.11 3.50 -30.72
C LEU A 677 -25.45 2.92 -31.21
N PHE A 678 -26.58 3.54 -30.84
CA PHE A 678 -27.92 3.12 -31.25
C PHE A 678 -28.09 3.21 -32.78
N ARG A 679 -27.54 4.27 -33.41
CA ARG A 679 -27.52 4.44 -34.87
C ARG A 679 -26.65 3.40 -35.61
N LYS A 680 -25.57 2.93 -34.99
CA LYS A 680 -24.74 1.83 -35.53
C LYS A 680 -25.43 0.47 -35.42
N TYR A 681 -26.20 0.24 -34.36
CA TYR A 681 -26.94 -1.01 -34.18
C TYR A 681 -28.22 -1.10 -35.04
N GLU A 682 -28.93 0.01 -35.30
CA GLU A 682 -30.04 0.02 -36.28
C GLU A 682 -29.60 -0.22 -37.73
N PHE A 683 -28.32 0.03 -38.07
CA PHE A 683 -27.79 -0.26 -39.41
C PHE A 683 -27.41 -1.74 -39.59
N LEU A 684 -27.23 -2.48 -38.49
CA LEU A 684 -26.89 -3.91 -38.49
C LEU A 684 -28.14 -4.80 -38.45
N ASP A 685 -29.23 -4.37 -37.78
CA ASP A 685 -30.49 -5.12 -37.76
C ASP A 685 -31.34 -4.97 -39.04
N PHE A 686 -31.05 -3.99 -39.89
CA PHE A 686 -31.75 -3.82 -41.18
C PHE A 686 -31.16 -4.67 -42.32
N MET A 687 -30.05 -5.38 -42.11
CA MET A 687 -29.39 -6.20 -43.14
C MET A 687 -29.66 -7.71 -43.05
N ASP A 688 -30.35 -8.20 -42.01
CA ASP A 688 -30.56 -9.65 -41.77
C ASP A 688 -32.00 -10.16 -41.98
N VAL A 689 -32.89 -9.37 -42.60
CA VAL A 689 -34.26 -9.83 -42.94
C VAL A 689 -34.58 -9.57 -44.41
N MET A 690 -34.20 -10.50 -45.30
CA MET A 690 -34.95 -11.00 -46.47
C MET A 690 -34.04 -11.76 -47.48
N PRO A 691 -34.30 -13.05 -47.78
CA PRO A 691 -33.61 -13.77 -48.84
C PRO A 691 -34.40 -13.79 -50.17
N GLY A 692 -33.73 -13.39 -51.25
CA GLY A 692 -33.96 -13.86 -52.63
C GLY A 692 -35.11 -13.22 -53.43
N LEU A 693 -34.76 -12.56 -54.53
CA LEU A 693 -35.43 -12.65 -55.86
C LEU A 693 -34.68 -11.79 -56.92
N ILE A 694 -34.18 -12.49 -57.95
CA ILE A 694 -34.21 -12.13 -59.39
C ILE A 694 -33.20 -11.11 -59.98
N LYS A 695 -32.26 -11.70 -60.74
CA LYS A 695 -31.63 -11.35 -62.05
C LYS A 695 -31.93 -10.02 -62.76
N LYS A 696 -30.86 -9.54 -63.44
CA LYS A 696 -30.77 -8.70 -64.68
C LYS A 696 -31.10 -7.21 -64.46
N ASP A 697 -30.36 -6.20 -64.93
CA ASP A 697 -29.43 -6.03 -66.05
C ASP A 697 -28.43 -4.90 -65.74
N GLN A 698 -27.21 -4.97 -66.28
CA GLN A 698 -26.35 -3.80 -66.50
C GLN A 698 -26.66 -3.18 -67.87
N PRO A 699 -26.51 -1.85 -68.01
CA PRO A 699 -25.62 -1.33 -69.06
C PRO A 699 -24.66 -0.23 -68.55
N PRO A 700 -23.63 0.15 -69.34
CA PRO A 700 -22.32 0.52 -68.79
C PRO A 700 -22.00 2.04 -69.00
N PRO A 701 -20.72 2.50 -68.97
CA PRO A 701 -20.26 3.55 -68.08
C PRO A 701 -20.15 4.93 -68.75
N THR A 702 -20.17 6.02 -67.96
CA THR A 702 -19.77 7.34 -68.47
C THR A 702 -18.88 8.08 -67.48
N THR A 703 -17.67 8.32 -67.98
CA THR A 703 -16.60 9.22 -67.53
C THR A 703 -17.06 10.59 -67.03
N ALA A 704 -16.47 11.07 -65.92
CA ALA A 704 -15.94 12.44 -65.80
C ALA A 704 -15.26 12.68 -64.43
N THR A 705 -13.95 12.92 -64.46
CA THR A 705 -13.19 13.62 -63.42
C THR A 705 -13.69 15.07 -63.27
N PRO A 706 -13.52 15.73 -62.11
CA PRO A 706 -12.50 16.78 -62.11
C PRO A 706 -11.71 16.98 -60.79
N GLN A 707 -10.39 17.03 -60.98
CA GLN A 707 -9.40 17.97 -60.44
C GLN A 707 -9.68 18.70 -59.11
N GLN A 708 -8.80 18.41 -58.15
CA GLN A 708 -8.47 19.23 -56.99
C GLN A 708 -7.79 20.55 -57.42
N GLN A 709 -8.28 21.68 -56.92
CA GLN A 709 -7.55 22.95 -56.88
C GLN A 709 -7.32 23.36 -55.42
N GLN A 710 -6.04 23.52 -55.07
CA GLN A 710 -5.56 24.18 -53.85
C GLN A 710 -5.38 25.69 -54.12
N ALA A 711 -5.74 26.54 -53.15
CA ALA A 711 -5.11 27.83 -52.79
C ALA A 711 -5.89 28.48 -51.60
N PRO A 712 -5.41 29.55 -50.95
CA PRO A 712 -4.36 29.63 -49.91
C PRO A 712 -4.88 30.33 -48.61
N PRO A 713 -4.07 30.48 -47.52
CA PRO A 713 -4.58 31.02 -46.26
C PRO A 713 -4.62 32.56 -46.21
N PRO A 714 -5.52 33.17 -45.42
CA PRO A 714 -5.65 34.63 -45.34
C PRO A 714 -4.71 35.25 -44.30
N GLN A 715 -4.00 36.32 -44.71
CA GLN A 715 -3.36 37.29 -43.82
C GLN A 715 -4.29 38.47 -43.53
N ARG A 716 -4.15 39.08 -42.34
CA ARG A 716 -4.66 40.41 -41.96
C ARG A 716 -3.85 40.93 -40.76
N PRO A 717 -3.80 42.24 -40.48
CA PRO A 717 -3.50 43.35 -41.41
C PRO A 717 -2.57 44.41 -40.78
N LYS A 718 -1.71 45.04 -41.59
CA LYS A 718 -1.60 46.49 -41.77
C LYS A 718 -0.64 46.81 -42.91
#